data_AF-A0A170SE81-F1
#
_entry.id   AF-A0A170SE81-F1
#
_cell.length_a   1.000
_cell.length_b   1.000
_cell.length_c   1.000
_cell.angle_alpha   90.00
_cell.angle_beta   90.00
_cell.angle_gamma   90.00
#
_symmetry.space_group_name_H-M   'P 1'
#
loop_
_entity.id
_entity.type
_entity.pdbx_description
1 polymer ?
#
loop_
_entity_poly.entity_id
_entity_poly.type
_entity_poly.pdbx_seq_one_letter_code
_entity_poly.pdbx_strand_id
1 'polypeptide(L)'
;MMKNKKLFIATYTLYVVVAIFALRKFTIAGNITSIHSWVGDPELFLRLYGQPYSWNYHLTRSENVIQFLSRLFYMPFAIISKHLNISMFRVLPWIYVLLFSIAGFSMFYAVYSIIERDYRNSITTYISSVLAGLYYMSYPFFAIGELTEIFVMFGFSLFPLVVIYFIKGLEERSSKYIILSVILGTYSGFFDIRYLFASFIVYITYTIYHLITCRIKKCCLLETLKIWIMLITVFILFGGLNLFIFASSQSEYANIPLNKEAYLITWKEGDPIKLLNGFSWFLLPEQMDWGSLPISRSIQMALALVIPILSILALILTHNKKRIVIPRRIYYFAILLSLTVALFSSKEFVNWLVTESPENFFIGRMFRTPRIPAQLISISVGILFGVSVREILERIKHIKRSNALLSITIIILTSIIIIGSFPFFMYGTINKWFVPFTIPQGYIEVNDFLRSTAEDRAIWFPLSSPRWYMPKSGGTYFYIYNSEVPTIWPSFNRWVYFMDFTLSSKHSLLNKGNTDLLADILGNIGIKYLIISNDTTRLINRKIIGYLNKSEDFMLIFNNSHYYVYKVLDNTSKISTKSIIVIGGGLKTLEDLWPLKFSNGCVVLLDDNINKNVIRYSDTLVLPFYSHYLDIMVHFINRNDIYPLTRYNKEGARYPTDPHHGMWTPYVSNLPHRWEYPYKMDYGFFTFDKVKEVKIPINIPTTSSYITFARVFKNNEGGKLKFRIDNFSSTIINTRVIDDARFVWVKVGEVNLNRGLHTLNIESINGKNAINIIAIIPKEEYLKTKKYIERLFSNKSIIYELKLINSSLTREQKTAISIMKNGTYRFALKGSGVVRVSLGNYSYVAILNNSRLWYSPLFYLTIGTYNLTIEALSSNILQNPSFENGTSGWSIGNTKFNVSLDNTTSIDGIYSLKVKTNITKPLSWSWIESVAMNVTPGREYIIVTHMKTYNVNGSNIPIEGYFENFGKWQQLRQCPTGRTGTGTFNWTEYRCIVKIPENVTKIRIILNAGWVLDPRKGPAITWFDGIGVYPVDKLPVLDVVWLYSVNTPKETLEDLFIVNGIPATVKNYTRINPTLWRVKVYATKPFFLTFAEAYDPLWEARVYKDGKLVEKVKPVPVYGVINGFWINQTGNLTIILRYIPQDWFERGLVISATTFIFSILYIFYDWRRERGDRWAKKVEKITQKSKQKLVSIISSMFRKLTGRFKR
;
A
#
# COMPACT_ATOMS: atom_id res chain seq x y z
N MET A 1 -4.09 -29.90 -48.07
CA MET A 1 -3.33 -28.98 -47.19
C MET A 1 -3.16 -27.56 -47.79
N MET A 2 -2.80 -27.38 -49.07
CA MET A 2 -2.69 -26.03 -49.69
C MET A 2 -4.02 -25.26 -49.83
N LYS A 3 -5.16 -25.95 -50.05
CA LYS A 3 -6.49 -25.31 -50.16
C LYS A 3 -6.92 -24.53 -48.90
N ASN A 4 -6.59 -25.04 -47.70
CA ASN A 4 -7.00 -24.40 -46.43
C ASN A 4 -6.08 -23.22 -46.04
N LYS A 5 -4.86 -23.13 -46.59
CA LYS A 5 -3.90 -22.07 -46.21
C LYS A 5 -4.36 -20.70 -46.68
N LYS A 6 -4.82 -20.58 -47.94
CA LYS A 6 -5.37 -19.32 -48.49
C LYS A 6 -6.63 -18.89 -47.72
N LEU A 7 -7.49 -19.84 -47.38
CA LEU A 7 -8.71 -19.59 -46.60
C LEU A 7 -8.37 -19.00 -45.22
N PHE A 8 -7.48 -19.63 -44.45
CA PHE A 8 -7.10 -19.13 -43.13
C PHE A 8 -6.41 -17.75 -43.17
N ILE A 9 -5.59 -17.48 -44.20
CA ILE A 9 -5.00 -16.15 -44.40
C ILE A 9 -6.10 -15.11 -44.67
N ALA A 10 -7.06 -15.44 -45.54
CA ALA A 10 -8.20 -14.55 -45.83
C ALA A 10 -9.05 -14.30 -44.58
N THR A 11 -9.33 -15.32 -43.76
CA THR A 11 -10.08 -15.18 -42.51
C THR A 11 -9.33 -14.32 -41.49
N TYR A 12 -8.03 -14.53 -41.33
CA TYR A 12 -7.23 -13.69 -40.45
C TYR A 12 -7.24 -12.23 -40.92
N THR A 13 -7.07 -12.00 -42.23
CA THR A 13 -7.14 -10.67 -42.84
C THR A 13 -8.50 -10.01 -42.61
N LEU A 14 -9.60 -10.77 -42.69
CA LEU A 14 -10.94 -10.27 -42.36
C LEU A 14 -11.00 -9.77 -40.90
N TYR A 15 -10.48 -10.53 -39.93
CA TYR A 15 -10.46 -10.08 -38.54
C TYR A 15 -9.58 -8.85 -38.32
N VAL A 16 -8.46 -8.72 -39.05
CA VAL A 16 -7.64 -7.51 -39.05
C VAL A 16 -8.44 -6.30 -39.55
N VAL A 17 -9.16 -6.43 -40.66
CA VAL A 17 -10.00 -5.35 -41.20
C VAL A 17 -11.10 -4.98 -40.22
N VAL A 18 -11.77 -5.96 -39.61
CA VAL A 18 -12.81 -5.72 -38.59
C VAL A 18 -12.23 -5.01 -37.37
N ALA A 19 -11.06 -5.43 -36.88
CA ALA A 19 -10.39 -4.79 -35.75
C ALA A 19 -9.95 -3.36 -36.06
N ILE A 20 -9.41 -3.09 -37.26
CA ILE A 20 -9.08 -1.73 -37.73
C ILE A 20 -10.34 -0.88 -37.79
N PHE A 21 -11.44 -1.40 -38.34
CA PHE A 21 -12.70 -0.67 -38.42
C PHE A 21 -13.28 -0.34 -37.04
N ALA A 22 -13.27 -1.32 -36.12
CA ALA A 22 -13.72 -1.13 -34.75
C ALA A 22 -12.87 -0.09 -34.03
N LEU A 23 -11.55 -0.14 -34.20
CA LEU A 23 -10.57 0.76 -33.56
C LEU A 23 -10.20 1.98 -34.41
N ARG A 24 -10.98 2.33 -35.46
CA ARG A 24 -10.56 3.32 -36.47
C ARG A 24 -10.24 4.70 -35.91
N LYS A 25 -10.99 5.17 -34.90
CA LYS A 25 -10.68 6.47 -34.25
C LYS A 25 -9.31 6.43 -33.58
N PHE A 26 -8.90 5.28 -33.04
CA PHE A 26 -7.61 5.12 -32.40
C PHE A 26 -6.46 4.99 -33.39
N THR A 27 -6.65 4.19 -34.45
CA THR A 27 -5.61 4.04 -35.48
C THR A 27 -5.39 5.34 -36.26
N ILE A 28 -6.38 6.24 -36.32
CA ILE A 28 -6.32 7.52 -37.05
C ILE A 28 -5.89 8.70 -36.16
N ALA A 29 -6.33 8.79 -34.89
CA ALA A 29 -6.16 10.00 -34.06
C ALA A 29 -4.75 10.25 -33.49
N GLY A 30 -3.79 9.33 -33.63
CA GLY A 30 -2.41 9.51 -33.14
C GLY A 30 -2.18 8.97 -31.72
N ASN A 31 -1.59 9.77 -30.82
CA ASN A 31 -1.23 9.33 -29.46
C ASN A 31 -2.48 9.09 -28.61
N ILE A 32 -2.51 7.99 -27.84
CA ILE A 32 -3.66 7.60 -27.02
C ILE A 32 -3.25 7.37 -25.58
N THR A 33 -4.05 7.89 -24.65
CA THR A 33 -3.83 7.64 -23.22
C THR A 33 -3.93 6.14 -22.94
N SER A 34 -3.02 5.64 -22.12
CA SER A 34 -3.18 4.34 -21.47
C SER A 34 -3.53 4.57 -20.01
N ILE A 35 -4.47 3.80 -19.49
CA ILE A 35 -4.76 3.76 -18.05
C ILE A 35 -3.65 3.06 -17.25
N HIS A 36 -2.84 2.25 -17.92
CA HIS A 36 -1.57 1.78 -17.38
C HIS A 36 -0.51 2.83 -17.67
N SER A 37 0.35 3.07 -16.70
CA SER A 37 1.79 2.84 -16.72
C SER A 37 2.58 2.64 -18.05
N TRP A 38 2.08 3.12 -19.17
CA TRP A 38 2.68 2.95 -20.48
C TRP A 38 3.76 3.99 -20.70
N VAL A 39 4.79 3.59 -21.43
CA VAL A 39 5.97 4.41 -21.70
C VAL A 39 5.87 4.86 -23.15
N GLY A 40 5.86 6.16 -23.37
CA GLY A 40 5.74 6.77 -24.69
C GLY A 40 7.03 6.80 -25.49
N ASP A 41 8.16 7.00 -24.82
CA ASP A 41 9.48 7.02 -25.44
C ASP A 41 9.97 5.57 -25.67
N PRO A 42 10.32 5.19 -26.92
CA PRO A 42 10.70 3.81 -27.22
C PRO A 42 12.05 3.39 -26.61
N GLU A 43 12.96 4.33 -26.36
CA GLU A 43 14.26 4.03 -25.74
C GLU A 43 14.13 3.84 -24.23
N LEU A 44 13.34 4.69 -23.57
CA LEU A 44 12.93 4.50 -22.18
C LEU A 44 12.13 3.21 -22.02
N PHE A 45 11.24 2.87 -22.96
CA PHE A 45 10.51 1.60 -22.96
C PHE A 45 11.49 0.42 -22.94
N LEU A 46 12.50 0.42 -23.82
CA LEU A 46 13.53 -0.62 -23.84
C LEU A 46 14.38 -0.65 -22.56
N ARG A 47 14.73 0.51 -21.99
CA ARG A 47 15.45 0.61 -20.70
C ARG A 47 14.63 0.04 -19.54
N LEU A 48 13.32 0.27 -19.53
CA LEU A 48 12.42 -0.18 -18.46
C LEU A 48 12.01 -1.65 -18.58
N TYR A 49 11.76 -2.10 -19.81
CA TYR A 49 11.07 -3.36 -20.07
C TYR A 49 11.91 -4.40 -20.80
N GLY A 50 12.98 -4.00 -21.48
CA GLY A 50 13.87 -4.88 -22.22
C GLY A 50 15.02 -5.49 -21.41
N GLN A 51 15.13 -5.17 -20.12
CA GLN A 51 16.24 -5.61 -19.27
C GLN A 51 15.99 -6.98 -18.64
N PRO A 52 16.90 -7.96 -18.80
CA PRO A 52 16.79 -9.30 -18.20
C PRO A 52 17.30 -9.29 -16.74
N TYR A 53 16.77 -8.39 -15.93
CA TYR A 53 17.16 -8.25 -14.52
C TYR A 53 15.92 -8.30 -13.63
N SER A 54 16.03 -9.01 -12.51
CA SER A 54 15.00 -9.08 -11.47
C SER A 54 14.92 -7.81 -10.60
N TRP A 55 15.74 -6.80 -10.91
CA TRP A 55 15.68 -5.48 -10.31
C TRP A 55 15.70 -4.40 -11.40
N ASN A 56 14.67 -3.56 -11.43
CA ASN A 56 14.61 -2.40 -12.31
C ASN A 56 15.30 -1.22 -11.62
N TYR A 57 16.50 -0.90 -12.08
CA TYR A 57 17.27 0.24 -11.56
C TYR A 57 16.56 1.58 -11.79
N HIS A 58 15.86 1.72 -12.92
CA HIS A 58 15.21 2.98 -13.29
C HIS A 58 13.98 3.27 -12.44
N LEU A 59 13.28 2.24 -11.98
CA LEU A 59 12.12 2.37 -11.08
C LEU A 59 12.44 2.06 -9.61
N THR A 60 13.67 1.65 -9.30
CA THR A 60 14.15 1.23 -7.97
C THR A 60 13.24 0.19 -7.33
N ARG A 61 13.07 -0.95 -8.01
CA ARG A 61 11.92 -1.82 -7.81
C ARG A 61 12.24 -3.25 -8.23
N SER A 62 11.74 -4.24 -7.49
CA SER A 62 11.86 -5.63 -7.90
C SER A 62 10.98 -5.92 -9.12
N GLU A 63 11.54 -6.64 -10.09
CA GLU A 63 10.84 -7.11 -11.27
C GLU A 63 10.78 -8.63 -11.24
N ASN A 64 9.60 -9.17 -11.52
CA ASN A 64 9.44 -10.60 -11.65
C ASN A 64 9.81 -11.03 -13.07
N VAL A 65 10.49 -12.17 -13.16
CA VAL A 65 10.75 -12.95 -14.38
C VAL A 65 9.55 -13.04 -15.31
N ILE A 66 8.37 -13.28 -14.76
CA ILE A 66 7.13 -13.38 -15.52
C ILE A 66 6.83 -12.07 -16.28
N GLN A 67 7.11 -10.92 -15.66
CA GLN A 67 6.92 -9.61 -16.28
C GLN A 67 7.93 -9.36 -17.39
N PHE A 68 9.20 -9.78 -17.21
CA PHE A 68 10.19 -9.72 -18.28
C PHE A 68 9.76 -10.57 -19.49
N LEU A 69 9.35 -11.82 -19.26
CA LEU A 69 8.94 -12.73 -20.33
C LEU A 69 7.68 -12.24 -21.08
N SER A 70 6.71 -11.65 -20.39
CA SER A 70 5.55 -11.05 -21.06
C SER A 70 5.92 -9.79 -21.86
N ARG A 71 6.87 -8.99 -21.38
CA ARG A 71 7.32 -7.77 -22.08
C ARG A 71 8.09 -8.03 -23.38
N LEU A 72 8.65 -9.23 -23.57
CA LEU A 72 9.29 -9.62 -24.83
C LEU A 72 8.36 -9.48 -26.04
N PHE A 73 7.04 -9.63 -25.85
CA PHE A 73 6.05 -9.39 -26.89
C PHE A 73 6.08 -7.95 -27.45
N TYR A 74 6.43 -6.96 -26.61
CA TYR A 74 6.48 -5.56 -27.02
C TYR A 74 7.79 -5.16 -27.70
N MET A 75 8.84 -5.97 -27.61
CA MET A 75 10.17 -5.63 -28.14
C MET A 75 10.18 -5.34 -29.65
N PRO A 76 9.53 -6.15 -30.52
CA PRO A 76 9.46 -5.83 -31.94
C PRO A 76 8.77 -4.48 -32.20
N PHE A 77 7.72 -4.18 -31.45
CA PHE A 77 6.98 -2.91 -31.54
C PHE A 77 7.85 -1.73 -31.11
N ALA A 78 8.60 -1.86 -30.02
CA ALA A 78 9.54 -0.83 -29.56
C ALA A 78 10.69 -0.59 -30.54
N ILE A 79 11.22 -1.65 -31.15
CA ILE A 79 12.27 -1.54 -32.18
C ILE A 79 11.73 -0.81 -33.42
N ILE A 80 10.55 -1.19 -33.91
CA ILE A 80 9.88 -0.51 -35.03
C ILE A 80 9.61 0.96 -34.68
N SER A 81 9.09 1.22 -33.48
CA SER A 81 8.82 2.58 -32.98
C SER A 81 10.08 3.44 -32.99
N LYS A 82 11.21 2.89 -32.51
CA LYS A 82 12.52 3.55 -32.51
C LYS A 82 13.02 3.83 -33.94
N HIS A 83 12.91 2.87 -34.85
CA HIS A 83 13.37 3.04 -36.24
C HIS A 83 12.53 4.05 -37.01
N LEU A 84 11.23 4.09 -36.76
CA LEU A 84 10.30 5.04 -37.39
C LEU A 84 10.25 6.40 -36.67
N ASN A 85 10.98 6.56 -35.57
CA ASN A 85 10.95 7.74 -34.70
C ASN A 85 9.52 8.17 -34.30
N ILE A 86 8.68 7.19 -33.96
CA ILE A 86 7.32 7.43 -33.47
C ILE A 86 7.22 7.05 -32.00
N SER A 87 6.33 7.71 -31.26
CA SER A 87 6.04 7.34 -29.87
C SER A 87 5.33 5.99 -29.80
N MET A 88 5.64 5.22 -28.77
CA MET A 88 4.94 3.98 -28.41
C MET A 88 3.44 4.19 -28.17
N PHE A 89 2.98 5.41 -27.85
CA PHE A 89 1.55 5.74 -27.76
C PHE A 89 0.84 5.63 -29.12
N ARG A 90 1.56 5.80 -30.25
CA ARG A 90 1.01 5.60 -31.61
C ARG A 90 1.04 4.13 -32.04
N VAL A 91 1.89 3.32 -31.41
CA VAL A 91 2.01 1.89 -31.70
C VAL A 91 0.98 1.07 -30.92
N LEU A 92 0.60 1.52 -29.73
CA LEU A 92 -0.37 0.87 -28.85
C LEU A 92 -1.69 0.46 -29.56
N PRO A 93 -2.34 1.29 -30.40
CA PRO A 93 -3.55 0.89 -31.13
C PRO A 93 -3.36 -0.31 -32.03
N TRP A 94 -2.20 -0.41 -32.69
CA TRP A 94 -1.87 -1.52 -33.59
C TRP A 94 -1.64 -2.82 -32.83
N ILE A 95 -1.16 -2.74 -31.59
CA ILE A 95 -1.08 -3.90 -30.71
C ILE A 95 -2.49 -4.41 -30.37
N TYR A 96 -3.45 -3.52 -30.08
CA TYR A 96 -4.84 -3.94 -29.88
C TYR A 96 -5.44 -4.56 -31.14
N VAL A 97 -5.22 -3.97 -32.33
CA VAL A 97 -5.65 -4.56 -33.60
C VAL A 97 -5.13 -5.99 -33.74
N LEU A 98 -3.85 -6.22 -33.44
CA LEU A 98 -3.26 -7.56 -33.47
C LEU A 98 -3.96 -8.51 -32.47
N LEU A 99 -4.14 -8.11 -31.21
CA LEU A 99 -4.72 -8.96 -30.18
C LEU A 99 -6.18 -9.33 -30.47
N PHE A 100 -6.99 -8.37 -30.94
CA PHE A 100 -8.38 -8.64 -31.36
C PHE A 100 -8.43 -9.58 -32.56
N SER A 101 -7.52 -9.40 -33.52
CA SER A 101 -7.42 -10.28 -34.69
C SER A 101 -7.04 -11.71 -34.29
N ILE A 102 -6.11 -11.86 -33.34
CA ILE A 102 -5.74 -13.17 -32.78
C ILE A 102 -6.90 -13.79 -32.02
N ALA A 103 -7.66 -13.02 -31.23
CA ALA A 103 -8.82 -13.51 -30.49
C ALA A 103 -9.90 -14.06 -31.44
N GLY A 104 -10.24 -13.31 -32.49
CA GLY A 104 -11.21 -13.76 -33.49
C GLY A 104 -10.73 -15.02 -34.22
N PHE A 105 -9.47 -15.02 -34.65
CA PHE A 105 -8.88 -16.13 -35.40
C PHE A 105 -8.71 -17.39 -34.54
N SER A 106 -8.32 -17.27 -33.27
CA SER A 106 -8.15 -18.40 -32.36
C SER A 106 -9.46 -19.11 -32.11
N MET A 107 -10.54 -18.36 -31.88
CA MET A 107 -11.88 -18.93 -31.72
C MET A 107 -12.39 -19.52 -33.04
N PHE A 108 -12.22 -18.82 -34.17
CA PHE A 108 -12.53 -19.38 -35.49
C PHE A 108 -11.86 -20.74 -35.68
N TYR A 109 -10.56 -20.84 -35.42
CA TYR A 109 -9.82 -22.08 -35.57
C TYR A 109 -10.27 -23.17 -34.59
N ALA A 110 -10.59 -22.80 -33.35
CA ALA A 110 -11.12 -23.72 -32.34
C ALA A 110 -12.46 -24.34 -32.79
N VAL A 111 -13.41 -23.51 -33.22
CA VAL A 111 -14.73 -23.94 -33.71
C VAL A 111 -14.61 -24.73 -35.01
N TYR A 112 -13.84 -24.23 -35.98
CA TYR A 112 -13.60 -24.92 -37.24
C TYR A 112 -13.00 -26.31 -37.01
N SER A 113 -12.02 -26.42 -36.11
CA SER A 113 -11.40 -27.70 -35.73
C SER A 113 -12.35 -28.68 -35.05
N ILE A 114 -13.30 -28.18 -34.25
CA ILE A 114 -14.31 -29.03 -33.60
C ILE A 114 -15.29 -29.54 -34.65
N ILE A 115 -15.83 -28.64 -35.48
CA ILE A 115 -16.87 -28.95 -36.45
C ILE A 115 -16.34 -29.79 -37.62
N GLU A 116 -15.18 -29.45 -38.21
CA GLU A 116 -14.60 -30.16 -39.37
C GLU A 116 -14.34 -31.65 -39.08
N ARG A 117 -14.01 -31.98 -37.84
CA ARG A 117 -13.73 -33.37 -37.45
C ARG A 117 -15.00 -34.22 -37.40
N ASP A 118 -16.09 -33.63 -36.90
CA ASP A 118 -17.35 -34.33 -36.65
C ASP A 118 -18.31 -34.23 -37.85
N TYR A 119 -18.08 -33.26 -38.74
CA TYR A 119 -18.93 -32.96 -39.90
C TYR A 119 -18.11 -32.61 -41.14
N ARG A 120 -18.50 -33.14 -42.33
CA ARG A 120 -17.80 -32.87 -43.60
C ARG A 120 -17.64 -31.36 -43.85
N ASN A 121 -16.48 -30.98 -44.38
CA ASN A 121 -16.12 -29.59 -44.70
C ASN A 121 -17.17 -28.94 -45.62
N SER A 122 -17.87 -27.92 -45.11
CA SER A 122 -18.96 -27.22 -45.78
C SER A 122 -18.80 -25.70 -45.63
N ILE A 123 -19.39 -24.93 -46.54
CA ILE A 123 -19.40 -23.47 -46.42
C ILE A 123 -20.13 -22.98 -45.16
N THR A 124 -21.13 -23.73 -44.69
CA THR A 124 -21.86 -23.47 -43.43
C THR A 124 -20.94 -23.61 -42.21
N THR A 125 -20.01 -24.56 -42.23
CA THR A 125 -18.97 -24.73 -41.20
C THR A 125 -18.01 -23.55 -41.17
N TYR A 126 -17.59 -23.07 -42.34
CA TYR A 126 -16.73 -21.90 -42.44
C TYR A 126 -17.43 -20.64 -41.89
N ILE A 127 -18.63 -20.34 -42.36
CA ILE A 127 -19.39 -19.15 -41.96
C ILE A 127 -19.72 -19.18 -40.45
N SER A 128 -20.15 -20.32 -39.91
CA SER A 128 -20.47 -20.41 -38.49
C SER A 128 -19.23 -20.23 -37.60
N SER A 129 -18.08 -20.74 -38.05
CA SER A 129 -16.80 -20.52 -37.37
C SER A 129 -16.38 -19.05 -37.42
N VAL A 130 -16.62 -18.36 -38.55
CA VAL A 130 -16.33 -16.93 -38.71
C VAL A 130 -17.18 -16.10 -37.73
N LEU A 131 -18.48 -16.41 -37.64
CA LEU A 131 -19.40 -15.73 -36.71
C LEU A 131 -19.04 -15.99 -35.24
N ALA A 132 -18.60 -17.21 -34.89
CA ALA A 132 -18.12 -17.51 -33.54
C ALA A 132 -16.85 -16.73 -33.19
N GLY A 133 -15.91 -16.59 -34.13
CA GLY A 133 -14.74 -15.74 -33.95
C GLY A 133 -15.09 -14.25 -33.84
N LEU A 134 -16.08 -13.77 -34.61
CA LEU A 134 -16.56 -12.39 -34.52
C LEU A 134 -17.20 -12.11 -33.15
N TYR A 135 -18.03 -13.03 -32.64
CA TYR A 135 -18.60 -12.94 -31.29
C TYR A 135 -17.50 -12.90 -30.21
N TYR A 136 -16.51 -13.78 -30.31
CA TYR A 136 -15.46 -13.86 -29.30
C TYR A 136 -14.59 -12.61 -29.28
N MET A 137 -14.13 -12.12 -30.44
CA MET A 137 -13.34 -10.89 -30.48
C MET A 137 -14.10 -9.66 -29.98
N SER A 138 -15.44 -9.66 -30.09
CA SER A 138 -16.29 -8.55 -29.65
C SER A 138 -16.94 -8.77 -28.29
N TYR A 139 -16.61 -9.85 -27.55
CA TYR A 139 -17.29 -10.17 -26.29
C TYR A 139 -17.21 -8.99 -25.30
N PRO A 140 -18.35 -8.41 -24.85
CA PRO A 140 -18.40 -7.12 -24.15
C PRO A 140 -17.43 -7.00 -22.95
N PHE A 141 -17.25 -8.07 -22.18
CA PHE A 141 -16.37 -8.06 -21.02
C PHE A 141 -14.93 -7.64 -21.38
N PHE A 142 -14.38 -8.24 -22.44
CA PHE A 142 -13.00 -8.03 -22.88
C PHE A 142 -12.90 -6.92 -23.93
N ALA A 143 -13.81 -6.92 -24.91
CA ALA A 143 -13.80 -5.96 -26.00
C ALA A 143 -14.18 -4.54 -25.58
N ILE A 144 -14.78 -4.38 -24.39
CA ILE A 144 -15.22 -3.08 -23.87
C ILE A 144 -14.64 -2.83 -22.47
N GLY A 145 -14.91 -3.72 -21.52
CA GLY A 145 -14.55 -3.51 -20.11
C GLY A 145 -13.04 -3.53 -19.84
N GLU A 146 -12.39 -4.59 -20.31
CA GLU A 146 -10.96 -4.87 -20.10
C GLU A 146 -10.06 -4.37 -21.24
N LEU A 147 -10.56 -3.53 -22.16
CA LEU A 147 -9.70 -2.78 -23.11
C LEU A 147 -8.56 -2.06 -22.39
N THR A 148 -8.88 -1.65 -21.16
CA THR A 148 -7.99 -1.12 -20.14
C THR A 148 -6.75 -1.96 -19.89
N GLU A 149 -6.84 -3.29 -19.87
CA GLU A 149 -5.80 -4.22 -19.41
C GLU A 149 -5.21 -5.04 -20.58
N ILE A 150 -4.20 -4.49 -21.25
CA ILE A 150 -3.58 -5.14 -22.43
C ILE A 150 -3.04 -6.55 -22.12
N PHE A 151 -2.55 -6.79 -20.89
CA PHE A 151 -2.05 -8.10 -20.47
C PHE A 151 -3.18 -9.14 -20.39
N VAL A 152 -4.37 -8.73 -19.96
CA VAL A 152 -5.57 -9.58 -19.90
C VAL A 152 -6.01 -9.94 -21.32
N MET A 153 -6.02 -8.96 -22.23
CA MET A 153 -6.35 -9.18 -23.65
C MET A 153 -5.42 -10.18 -24.34
N PHE A 154 -4.14 -10.22 -23.95
CA PHE A 154 -3.20 -11.21 -24.46
C PHE A 154 -3.64 -12.63 -24.11
N GLY A 155 -3.87 -12.89 -22.82
CA GLY A 155 -4.33 -14.19 -22.33
C GLY A 155 -5.66 -14.60 -22.96
N PHE A 156 -6.61 -13.67 -23.07
CA PHE A 156 -7.90 -13.88 -23.73
C PHE A 156 -7.74 -14.32 -25.19
N SER A 157 -6.88 -13.62 -25.95
CA SER A 157 -6.72 -13.86 -27.39
C SER A 157 -6.21 -15.26 -27.74
N LEU A 158 -5.35 -15.85 -26.89
CA LEU A 158 -4.75 -17.17 -27.13
C LEU A 158 -5.52 -18.32 -26.49
N PHE A 159 -6.41 -18.05 -25.52
CA PHE A 159 -7.06 -19.09 -24.73
C PHE A 159 -7.83 -20.14 -25.55
N PRO A 160 -8.55 -19.81 -26.64
CA PRO A 160 -9.19 -20.82 -27.47
C PRO A 160 -8.20 -21.83 -28.08
N LEU A 161 -6.99 -21.39 -28.43
CA LEU A 161 -5.92 -22.27 -28.91
C LEU A 161 -5.40 -23.20 -27.81
N VAL A 162 -5.23 -22.67 -26.60
CA VAL A 162 -4.82 -23.46 -25.42
C VAL A 162 -5.78 -24.63 -25.22
N VAL A 163 -7.08 -24.34 -25.21
CA VAL A 163 -8.12 -25.34 -24.97
C VAL A 163 -8.21 -26.35 -26.12
N ILE A 164 -8.26 -25.91 -27.38
CA ILE A 164 -8.42 -26.84 -28.50
C ILE A 164 -7.19 -27.75 -28.70
N TYR A 165 -5.98 -27.24 -28.48
CA TYR A 165 -4.79 -28.08 -28.55
C TYR A 165 -4.71 -29.09 -27.41
N PHE A 166 -5.18 -28.75 -26.21
CA PHE A 166 -5.29 -29.74 -25.13
C PHE A 166 -6.27 -30.86 -25.49
N ILE A 167 -7.47 -30.50 -25.95
CA ILE A 167 -8.50 -31.45 -26.39
C ILE A 167 -7.95 -32.36 -27.50
N LYS A 168 -7.32 -31.79 -28.54
CA LYS A 168 -6.69 -32.56 -29.62
C LYS A 168 -5.56 -33.46 -29.10
N GLY A 169 -4.71 -32.95 -28.22
CA GLY A 169 -3.62 -33.74 -27.64
C GLY A 169 -4.11 -34.96 -26.86
N LEU A 170 -5.20 -34.80 -26.12
CA LEU A 170 -5.81 -35.86 -25.31
C LEU A 170 -6.56 -36.89 -26.17
N GLU A 171 -7.37 -36.44 -27.12
CA GLU A 171 -8.14 -37.33 -27.99
C GLU A 171 -7.33 -37.98 -29.12
N GLU A 172 -6.36 -37.27 -29.70
CA GLU A 172 -5.48 -37.78 -30.77
C GLU A 172 -4.20 -38.43 -30.22
N ARG A 173 -3.98 -38.38 -28.89
CA ARG A 173 -2.79 -38.90 -28.21
C ARG A 173 -1.48 -38.31 -28.76
N SER A 174 -1.53 -37.04 -29.15
CA SER A 174 -0.40 -36.35 -29.76
C SER A 174 0.30 -35.44 -28.76
N SER A 175 1.56 -35.76 -28.49
CA SER A 175 2.42 -34.96 -27.61
C SER A 175 2.65 -33.55 -28.13
N LYS A 176 2.68 -33.36 -29.45
CA LYS A 176 2.85 -32.05 -30.07
C LYS A 176 1.77 -31.06 -29.65
N TYR A 177 0.49 -31.47 -29.66
CA TYR A 177 -0.59 -30.58 -29.27
C TYR A 177 -0.61 -30.29 -27.77
N ILE A 178 -0.22 -31.26 -26.93
CA ILE A 178 -0.06 -31.00 -25.48
C ILE A 178 1.06 -29.99 -25.23
N ILE A 179 2.22 -30.15 -25.87
CA ILE A 179 3.33 -29.20 -25.77
C ILE A 179 2.89 -27.81 -26.22
N LEU A 180 2.20 -27.70 -27.36
CA LEU A 180 1.66 -26.41 -27.84
C LEU A 180 0.66 -25.79 -26.87
N SER A 181 -0.26 -26.58 -26.31
CA SER A 181 -1.22 -26.10 -25.32
C SER A 181 -0.53 -25.57 -24.07
N VAL A 182 0.45 -26.31 -23.53
CA VAL A 182 1.19 -25.90 -22.33
C VAL A 182 2.03 -24.66 -22.58
N ILE A 183 2.74 -24.57 -23.71
CA ILE A 183 3.54 -23.39 -24.05
C ILE A 183 2.63 -22.17 -24.16
N LEU A 184 1.52 -22.26 -24.90
CA LEU A 184 0.58 -21.14 -25.06
C LEU A 184 -0.10 -20.77 -23.74
N GLY A 185 -0.54 -21.76 -22.95
CA GLY A 185 -1.20 -21.52 -21.66
C GLY A 185 -0.26 -20.92 -20.63
N THR A 186 1.00 -21.38 -20.60
CA THR A 186 2.06 -20.82 -19.76
C THR A 186 2.42 -19.41 -20.20
N TYR A 187 2.56 -19.17 -21.51
CA TYR A 187 2.86 -17.85 -22.06
C TYR A 187 1.74 -16.85 -21.75
N SER A 188 0.48 -17.22 -21.94
CA SER A 188 -0.67 -16.43 -21.47
C SER A 188 -0.63 -16.17 -19.96
N GLY A 189 -0.24 -17.19 -19.18
CA GLY A 189 0.02 -17.09 -17.75
C GLY A 189 1.09 -16.09 -17.36
N PHE A 190 2.05 -15.79 -18.26
CA PHE A 190 3.07 -14.79 -17.99
C PHE A 190 2.55 -13.34 -18.09
N PHE A 191 1.53 -13.11 -18.92
CA PHE A 191 0.86 -11.81 -18.96
C PHE A 191 -0.07 -11.67 -17.76
N ASP A 192 -0.81 -12.74 -17.45
CA ASP A 192 -1.70 -12.79 -16.31
C ASP A 192 -1.91 -14.24 -15.86
N ILE A 193 -1.46 -14.52 -14.64
CA ILE A 193 -1.50 -15.85 -14.03
C ILE A 193 -2.92 -16.43 -13.96
N ARG A 194 -3.98 -15.62 -14.01
CA ARG A 194 -5.38 -16.10 -14.05
C ARG A 194 -5.67 -16.97 -15.26
N TYR A 195 -5.00 -16.73 -16.39
CA TYR A 195 -5.17 -17.54 -17.60
C TYR A 195 -4.51 -18.90 -17.48
N LEU A 196 -3.41 -19.00 -16.73
CA LEU A 196 -2.83 -20.29 -16.40
C LEU A 196 -3.81 -21.12 -15.56
N PHE A 197 -4.43 -20.52 -14.55
CA PHE A 197 -5.45 -21.18 -13.73
C PHE A 197 -6.68 -21.57 -14.53
N ALA A 198 -7.20 -20.68 -15.37
CA ALA A 198 -8.30 -21.00 -16.28
C ALA A 198 -7.95 -22.18 -17.20
N SER A 199 -6.69 -22.27 -17.66
CA SER A 199 -6.21 -23.39 -18.47
C SER A 199 -6.21 -24.69 -17.68
N PHE A 200 -5.69 -24.69 -16.45
CA PHE A 200 -5.72 -25.87 -15.57
C PHE A 200 -7.14 -26.31 -15.20
N ILE A 201 -8.07 -25.38 -14.97
CA ILE A 201 -9.49 -25.71 -14.74
C ILE A 201 -10.04 -26.49 -15.94
N VAL A 202 -9.79 -26.03 -17.17
CA VAL A 202 -10.20 -26.75 -18.38
C VAL A 202 -9.47 -28.09 -18.50
N TYR A 203 -8.16 -28.15 -18.25
CA TYR A 203 -7.39 -29.40 -18.33
C TYR A 203 -7.95 -30.48 -17.41
N ILE A 204 -8.19 -30.13 -16.15
CA ILE A 204 -8.71 -31.04 -15.12
C ILE A 204 -10.14 -31.46 -15.47
N THR A 205 -11.03 -30.50 -15.69
CA THR A 205 -12.46 -30.80 -15.92
C THR A 205 -12.68 -31.59 -17.21
N TYR A 206 -11.96 -31.27 -18.29
CA TYR A 206 -12.04 -32.02 -19.54
C TYR A 206 -11.43 -33.42 -19.41
N THR A 207 -10.34 -33.58 -18.65
CA THR A 207 -9.77 -34.91 -18.38
C THR A 207 -10.77 -35.79 -17.63
N ILE A 208 -11.39 -35.27 -16.57
CA ILE A 208 -12.41 -35.99 -15.80
C ILE A 208 -13.56 -36.40 -16.72
N TYR A 209 -14.06 -35.46 -17.52
CA TYR A 209 -15.10 -35.73 -18.51
C TYR A 209 -14.68 -36.82 -19.51
N HIS A 210 -13.46 -36.74 -20.07
CA HIS A 210 -12.94 -37.74 -20.99
C HIS A 210 -12.87 -39.14 -20.35
N LEU A 211 -12.34 -39.25 -19.13
CA LEU A 211 -12.25 -40.52 -18.40
C LEU A 211 -13.63 -41.14 -18.12
N ILE A 212 -14.61 -40.32 -17.72
CA ILE A 212 -16.00 -40.74 -17.52
C ILE A 212 -16.58 -41.28 -18.84
N THR A 213 -16.41 -40.55 -19.95
CA THR A 213 -16.93 -40.99 -21.26
C THR A 213 -16.22 -42.22 -21.82
N CYS A 214 -15.01 -42.52 -21.34
CA CYS A 214 -14.26 -43.73 -21.65
C CYS A 214 -14.51 -44.88 -20.66
N ARG A 215 -15.43 -44.71 -19.69
CA ARG A 215 -15.76 -45.68 -18.63
C ARG A 215 -14.53 -46.12 -17.81
N ILE A 216 -13.54 -45.24 -17.66
CA ILE A 216 -12.34 -45.45 -16.82
C ILE A 216 -11.60 -46.77 -17.17
N LYS A 217 -11.60 -47.17 -18.45
CA LYS A 217 -10.83 -48.35 -18.89
C LYS A 217 -9.34 -48.15 -18.58
N LYS A 218 -8.67 -49.19 -18.04
CA LYS A 218 -7.23 -49.17 -17.67
C LYS A 218 -6.32 -48.60 -18.77
N CYS A 219 -6.55 -48.97 -20.04
CA CYS A 219 -5.77 -48.45 -21.17
C CYS A 219 -5.94 -46.93 -21.35
N CYS A 220 -7.16 -46.40 -21.19
CA CYS A 220 -7.42 -44.96 -21.28
C CYS A 220 -6.78 -44.20 -20.11
N LEU A 221 -6.83 -44.78 -18.90
CA LEU A 221 -6.20 -44.21 -17.70
C LEU A 221 -4.68 -44.09 -17.88
N LEU A 222 -4.02 -45.14 -18.36
CA LEU A 222 -2.56 -45.15 -18.57
C LEU A 222 -2.12 -44.13 -19.63
N GLU A 223 -2.86 -44.00 -20.73
CA GLU A 223 -2.55 -42.99 -21.76
C GLU A 223 -2.78 -41.57 -21.23
N THR A 224 -3.87 -41.34 -20.51
CA THR A 224 -4.15 -40.06 -19.86
C THR A 224 -3.06 -39.70 -18.86
N LEU A 225 -2.59 -40.65 -18.06
CA LEU A 225 -1.50 -40.45 -17.11
C LEU A 225 -0.19 -40.05 -17.81
N LYS A 226 0.17 -40.70 -18.92
CA LYS A 226 1.35 -40.31 -19.72
C LYS A 226 1.25 -38.87 -20.20
N ILE A 227 0.07 -38.46 -20.66
CA ILE A 227 -0.19 -37.08 -21.10
C ILE A 227 -0.02 -36.10 -19.95
N TRP A 228 -0.56 -36.41 -18.76
CA TRP A 228 -0.42 -35.55 -17.59
C TRP A 228 1.02 -35.47 -17.07
N ILE A 229 1.76 -36.58 -17.05
CA ILE A 229 3.19 -36.57 -16.70
C ILE A 229 3.95 -35.64 -17.64
N MET A 230 3.71 -35.74 -18.94
CA MET A 230 4.33 -34.88 -19.94
C MET A 230 3.89 -33.42 -19.78
N LEU A 231 2.59 -33.16 -19.60
CA LEU A 231 2.04 -31.82 -19.38
C LEU A 231 2.70 -31.15 -18.17
N ILE A 232 2.75 -31.85 -17.03
CA ILE A 232 3.36 -31.35 -15.79
C ILE A 232 4.87 -31.16 -15.98
N THR A 233 5.56 -32.07 -16.67
CA THR A 233 7.00 -31.96 -16.93
C THR A 233 7.32 -30.73 -17.79
N VAL A 234 6.61 -30.56 -18.91
CA VAL A 234 6.78 -29.40 -19.80
C VAL A 234 6.41 -28.12 -19.05
N PHE A 235 5.34 -28.13 -18.27
CA PHE A 235 4.93 -26.98 -17.47
C PHE A 235 6.00 -26.61 -16.42
N ILE A 236 6.53 -27.57 -15.64
CA ILE A 236 7.55 -27.31 -14.61
C ILE A 236 8.81 -26.71 -15.23
N LEU A 237 9.27 -27.30 -16.34
CA LEU A 237 10.49 -26.89 -17.01
C LEU A 237 10.36 -25.55 -17.74
N PHE A 238 9.20 -25.28 -18.37
CA PHE A 238 8.98 -24.05 -19.15
C PHE A 238 8.45 -22.88 -18.29
N GLY A 239 7.58 -23.15 -17.31
CA GLY A 239 6.89 -22.13 -16.51
C GLY A 239 7.01 -22.28 -15.00
N GLY A 240 7.12 -23.51 -14.49
CA GLY A 240 7.05 -23.79 -13.05
C GLY A 240 8.20 -23.18 -12.26
N LEU A 241 9.42 -23.18 -12.78
CA LEU A 241 10.55 -22.50 -12.15
C LEU A 241 10.34 -20.98 -12.07
N ASN A 242 9.75 -20.37 -13.10
CA ASN A 242 9.48 -18.93 -13.12
C ASN A 242 8.32 -18.55 -12.17
N LEU A 243 7.34 -19.43 -12.00
CA LEU A 243 6.27 -19.29 -11.01
C LEU A 243 6.78 -19.51 -9.57
N PHE A 244 7.71 -20.44 -9.36
CA PHE A 244 8.37 -20.61 -8.08
C PHE A 244 9.17 -19.34 -7.71
N ILE A 245 9.88 -18.76 -8.67
CA ILE A 245 10.58 -17.49 -8.47
C ILE A 245 9.59 -16.38 -8.14
N PHE A 246 8.48 -16.28 -8.87
CA PHE A 246 7.41 -15.32 -8.56
C PHE A 246 6.87 -15.48 -7.14
N ALA A 247 6.58 -16.71 -6.71
CA ALA A 247 6.10 -17.00 -5.36
C ALA A 247 7.16 -16.65 -4.29
N SER A 248 8.43 -16.88 -4.60
CA SER A 248 9.55 -16.63 -3.67
C SER A 248 9.98 -15.15 -3.61
N SER A 249 9.72 -14.37 -4.66
CA SER A 249 10.03 -12.94 -4.75
C SER A 249 8.89 -12.04 -4.26
N GLN A 250 7.86 -12.62 -3.63
CA GLN A 250 6.73 -11.86 -3.12
C GLN A 250 7.15 -11.01 -1.91
N SER A 251 6.83 -9.72 -1.96
CA SER A 251 7.05 -8.82 -0.83
C SER A 251 6.18 -9.23 0.37
N GLU A 252 6.55 -8.81 1.59
CA GLU A 252 5.79 -9.06 2.82
C GLU A 252 4.29 -8.70 2.68
N TYR A 253 3.97 -7.73 1.81
CA TYR A 253 2.61 -7.29 1.46
C TYR A 253 1.77 -8.31 0.66
N ALA A 254 2.39 -9.08 -0.23
CA ALA A 254 1.65 -9.98 -1.12
C ALA A 254 0.99 -11.14 -0.35
N ASN A 255 1.44 -11.35 0.90
CA ASN A 255 0.89 -12.32 1.83
C ASN A 255 -0.31 -11.79 2.65
N ILE A 256 -0.77 -10.55 2.43
CA ILE A 256 -1.95 -9.99 3.13
C ILE A 256 -3.25 -10.52 2.49
N PRO A 257 -4.15 -11.21 3.23
CA PRO A 257 -5.40 -11.75 2.70
C PRO A 257 -6.48 -10.71 2.43
N LEU A 258 -7.28 -10.88 1.36
CA LEU A 258 -8.34 -9.95 0.97
C LEU A 258 -9.47 -9.83 2.01
N ASN A 259 -10.01 -8.62 2.15
CA ASN A 259 -11.19 -8.34 2.96
C ASN A 259 -12.48 -8.33 2.11
N LYS A 260 -13.63 -8.28 2.78
CA LYS A 260 -14.97 -8.30 2.15
C LYS A 260 -15.25 -7.09 1.25
N GLU A 261 -14.66 -5.93 1.55
CA GLU A 261 -14.89 -4.70 0.78
C GLU A 261 -14.33 -4.80 -0.64
N ALA A 262 -13.13 -5.38 -0.77
CA ALA A 262 -12.51 -5.61 -2.07
C ALA A 262 -13.44 -6.43 -2.98
N TYR A 263 -14.05 -7.50 -2.45
CA TYR A 263 -15.05 -8.32 -3.15
C TYR A 263 -16.31 -7.54 -3.52
N LEU A 264 -16.90 -6.81 -2.58
CA LEU A 264 -18.17 -6.09 -2.81
C LEU A 264 -18.06 -5.07 -3.95
N ILE A 265 -16.90 -4.43 -4.11
CA ILE A 265 -16.65 -3.48 -5.20
C ILE A 265 -16.48 -4.21 -6.53
N THR A 266 -15.60 -5.22 -6.58
CA THR A 266 -15.18 -5.85 -7.84
C THR A 266 -16.19 -6.84 -8.42
N TRP A 267 -17.14 -7.31 -7.60
CA TRP A 267 -18.22 -8.21 -7.99
C TRP A 267 -19.61 -7.56 -7.96
N LYS A 268 -19.69 -6.22 -7.85
CA LYS A 268 -20.95 -5.47 -7.85
C LYS A 268 -21.88 -5.79 -9.03
N GLU A 269 -21.30 -6.03 -10.21
CA GLU A 269 -22.02 -6.38 -11.45
C GLU A 269 -22.07 -7.90 -11.72
N GLY A 270 -21.68 -8.74 -10.77
CA GLY A 270 -21.58 -10.20 -10.94
C GLY A 270 -22.89 -10.95 -10.69
N ASP A 271 -23.89 -10.77 -11.54
CA ASP A 271 -25.14 -11.55 -11.55
C ASP A 271 -25.22 -12.53 -12.75
N PRO A 272 -26.12 -13.53 -12.74
CA PRO A 272 -26.16 -14.55 -13.80
C PRO A 272 -26.35 -13.99 -15.21
N ILE A 273 -27.18 -12.95 -15.36
CA ILE A 273 -27.51 -12.36 -16.67
C ILE A 273 -26.31 -11.60 -17.19
N LYS A 274 -25.67 -10.79 -16.33
CA LYS A 274 -24.47 -10.01 -16.67
C LYS A 274 -23.26 -10.88 -16.95
N LEU A 275 -23.12 -12.01 -16.24
CA LEU A 275 -22.08 -13.00 -16.53
C LEU A 275 -22.26 -13.61 -17.93
N LEU A 276 -23.50 -13.97 -18.31
CA LEU A 276 -23.80 -14.57 -19.61
C LEU A 276 -23.63 -13.59 -20.77
N ASN A 277 -24.14 -12.37 -20.65
CA ASN A 277 -24.07 -11.38 -21.73
C ASN A 277 -22.74 -10.59 -21.78
N GLY A 278 -21.84 -10.79 -20.81
CA GLY A 278 -20.51 -10.17 -20.75
C GLY A 278 -20.46 -8.78 -20.10
N PHE A 279 -21.51 -8.33 -19.42
CA PHE A 279 -21.57 -7.03 -18.75
C PHE A 279 -21.23 -7.08 -17.25
N SER A 280 -20.60 -8.16 -16.78
CA SER A 280 -20.24 -8.36 -15.36
C SER A 280 -18.98 -7.59 -14.90
N TRP A 281 -18.30 -6.86 -15.79
CA TRP A 281 -17.15 -6.03 -15.41
C TRP A 281 -17.59 -4.82 -14.58
N PHE A 282 -17.08 -4.71 -13.35
CA PHE A 282 -17.58 -3.76 -12.36
C PHE A 282 -17.33 -2.27 -12.69
N LEU A 283 -16.31 -1.94 -13.50
CA LEU A 283 -16.03 -0.56 -13.92
C LEU A 283 -16.73 -0.20 -15.24
N LEU A 284 -17.34 -1.16 -15.92
CA LEU A 284 -18.02 -0.95 -17.21
C LEU A 284 -19.06 0.19 -17.16
N PRO A 285 -19.88 0.33 -16.09
CA PRO A 285 -20.83 1.43 -15.98
C PRO A 285 -20.17 2.82 -15.97
N GLU A 286 -19.02 2.95 -15.31
CA GLU A 286 -18.30 4.24 -15.12
C GLU A 286 -17.39 4.60 -16.29
N GLN A 287 -16.90 3.57 -16.99
CA GLN A 287 -16.05 3.71 -18.18
C GLN A 287 -16.78 4.39 -19.34
N MET A 288 -18.09 4.16 -19.49
CA MET A 288 -18.83 4.59 -20.67
C MET A 288 -19.76 5.77 -20.41
N ASP A 289 -19.89 6.63 -21.42
CA ASP A 289 -20.98 7.60 -21.47
C ASP A 289 -22.21 6.99 -22.15
N TRP A 290 -22.98 6.20 -21.40
CA TRP A 290 -24.15 5.49 -21.91
C TRP A 290 -25.24 6.42 -22.49
N GLY A 291 -25.29 7.69 -22.06
CA GLY A 291 -26.26 8.67 -22.57
C GLY A 291 -25.95 9.16 -23.99
N SER A 292 -24.69 9.02 -24.43
CA SER A 292 -24.24 9.41 -25.78
C SER A 292 -24.42 8.32 -26.84
N LEU A 293 -24.80 7.10 -26.43
CA LEU A 293 -24.97 5.97 -27.34
C LEU A 293 -26.38 5.98 -27.95
N PRO A 294 -26.52 5.67 -29.25
CA PRO A 294 -27.83 5.67 -29.93
C PRO A 294 -28.76 4.55 -29.46
N ILE A 295 -28.25 3.60 -28.66
CA ILE A 295 -29.00 2.45 -28.14
C ILE A 295 -28.79 2.40 -26.64
N SER A 296 -29.87 2.27 -25.87
CA SER A 296 -29.79 2.21 -24.41
C SER A 296 -29.01 0.98 -23.92
N ARG A 297 -28.35 1.11 -22.76
CA ARG A 297 -27.60 0.01 -22.12
C ARG A 297 -28.44 -1.25 -21.97
N SER A 298 -29.71 -1.11 -21.58
CA SER A 298 -30.63 -2.25 -21.39
C SER A 298 -30.90 -3.01 -22.68
N ILE A 299 -31.09 -2.31 -23.81
CA ILE A 299 -31.30 -2.94 -25.11
C ILE A 299 -30.03 -3.67 -25.57
N GLN A 300 -28.86 -3.06 -25.38
CA GLN A 300 -27.58 -3.70 -25.71
C GLN A 300 -27.36 -4.98 -24.89
N MET A 301 -27.63 -4.92 -23.58
CA MET A 301 -27.54 -6.09 -22.69
C MET A 301 -28.51 -7.21 -23.09
N ALA A 302 -29.72 -6.87 -23.53
CA ALA A 302 -30.70 -7.83 -24.01
C ALA A 302 -30.25 -8.50 -25.32
N LEU A 303 -29.72 -7.72 -26.27
CA LEU A 303 -29.21 -8.24 -27.54
C LEU A 303 -27.95 -9.10 -27.34
N ALA A 304 -27.05 -8.71 -26.45
CA ALA A 304 -25.88 -9.52 -26.10
C ALA A 304 -26.26 -10.86 -25.44
N LEU A 305 -27.42 -10.95 -24.77
CA LEU A 305 -27.95 -12.18 -24.17
C LEU A 305 -28.49 -13.17 -25.21
N VAL A 306 -28.87 -12.70 -26.41
CA VAL A 306 -29.39 -13.58 -27.47
C VAL A 306 -28.38 -14.65 -27.88
N ILE A 307 -27.08 -14.31 -27.92
CA ILE A 307 -26.03 -15.26 -28.34
C ILE A 307 -25.86 -16.43 -27.35
N PRO A 308 -25.73 -16.21 -26.02
CA PRO A 308 -25.81 -17.27 -25.02
C PRO A 308 -27.10 -18.11 -25.12
N ILE A 309 -28.26 -17.50 -25.36
CA ILE A 309 -29.52 -18.24 -25.52
C ILE A 309 -29.48 -19.15 -26.75
N LEU A 310 -29.05 -18.64 -27.90
CA LEU A 310 -28.88 -19.43 -29.12
C LEU A 310 -27.86 -20.56 -28.95
N SER A 311 -26.88 -20.41 -28.05
CA SER A 311 -25.89 -21.45 -27.76
C SER A 311 -26.51 -22.70 -27.13
N ILE A 312 -27.63 -22.57 -26.41
CA ILE A 312 -28.35 -23.71 -25.82
C ILE A 312 -28.94 -24.61 -26.92
N LEU A 313 -29.30 -24.03 -28.07
CA LEU A 313 -29.83 -24.78 -29.23
C LEU A 313 -28.84 -25.82 -29.77
N ALA A 314 -27.54 -25.71 -29.46
CA ALA A 314 -26.54 -26.67 -29.89
C ALA A 314 -26.88 -28.08 -29.41
N LEU A 315 -27.44 -28.23 -28.21
CA LEU A 315 -27.82 -29.52 -27.64
C LEU A 315 -29.10 -30.09 -28.29
N ILE A 316 -30.05 -29.22 -28.63
CA ILE A 316 -31.35 -29.59 -29.19
C ILE A 316 -31.22 -29.94 -30.68
N LEU A 317 -30.54 -29.08 -31.45
CA LEU A 317 -30.46 -29.18 -32.90
C LEU A 317 -29.57 -30.33 -33.37
N THR A 318 -28.58 -30.73 -32.57
CA THR A 318 -27.67 -31.84 -32.88
C THR A 318 -28.25 -33.22 -32.55
N HIS A 319 -29.33 -33.29 -31.75
CA HIS A 319 -30.00 -34.55 -31.36
C HIS A 319 -30.75 -35.21 -32.53
N ASN A 320 -31.08 -34.47 -33.59
CA ASN A 320 -32.18 -34.84 -34.50
C ASN A 320 -31.77 -35.59 -35.79
N LYS A 321 -30.63 -36.28 -35.83
CA LYS A 321 -30.26 -37.18 -36.94
C LYS A 321 -30.03 -38.60 -36.44
N LYS A 322 -30.78 -39.57 -36.98
CA LYS A 322 -30.68 -41.04 -36.76
C LYS A 322 -29.27 -41.67 -36.97
N ARG A 323 -28.22 -40.89 -37.21
CA ARG A 323 -26.85 -41.36 -37.53
C ARG A 323 -25.70 -40.55 -36.94
N ILE A 324 -25.93 -39.50 -36.14
CA ILE A 324 -24.84 -38.68 -35.59
C ILE A 324 -25.00 -38.57 -34.07
N VAL A 325 -24.17 -39.29 -33.33
CA VAL A 325 -23.98 -39.13 -31.89
C VAL A 325 -23.52 -37.69 -31.65
N ILE A 326 -24.21 -36.95 -30.76
CA ILE A 326 -23.79 -35.59 -30.37
C ILE A 326 -22.31 -35.64 -29.97
N PRO A 327 -21.43 -34.86 -30.61
CA PRO A 327 -20.03 -34.82 -30.25
C PRO A 327 -19.86 -34.57 -28.75
N ARG A 328 -19.15 -35.46 -28.06
CA ARG A 328 -18.91 -35.41 -26.59
C ARG A 328 -18.45 -34.02 -26.13
N ARG A 329 -17.71 -33.32 -26.98
CA ARG A 329 -17.21 -31.96 -26.74
C ARG A 329 -18.33 -30.94 -26.49
N ILE A 330 -19.47 -31.04 -27.17
CA ILE A 330 -20.61 -30.11 -27.01
C ILE A 330 -21.18 -30.24 -25.60
N TYR A 331 -21.39 -31.47 -25.12
CA TYR A 331 -21.84 -31.70 -23.75
C TYR A 331 -20.85 -31.15 -22.72
N TYR A 332 -19.55 -31.33 -22.94
CA TYR A 332 -18.54 -30.77 -22.04
C TYR A 332 -18.67 -29.24 -21.92
N PHE A 333 -18.73 -28.51 -23.05
CA PHE A 333 -18.84 -27.05 -23.01
C PHE A 333 -20.20 -26.57 -22.46
N ALA A 334 -21.28 -27.33 -22.66
CA ALA A 334 -22.55 -27.04 -22.00
C ALA A 334 -22.48 -27.23 -20.48
N ILE A 335 -21.85 -28.33 -20.00
CA ILE A 335 -21.63 -28.56 -18.57
C ILE A 335 -20.72 -27.48 -17.98
N LEU A 336 -19.64 -27.13 -18.67
CA LEU A 336 -18.71 -26.09 -18.24
C LEU A 336 -19.42 -24.73 -18.11
N LEU A 337 -20.25 -24.36 -19.10
CA LEU A 337 -21.05 -23.15 -19.06
C LEU A 337 -22.02 -23.16 -17.85
N SER A 338 -22.82 -24.21 -17.72
CA SER A 338 -23.83 -24.32 -16.66
C SER A 338 -23.20 -24.31 -15.26
N LEU A 339 -22.12 -25.07 -15.04
CA LEU A 339 -21.42 -25.10 -13.76
C LEU A 339 -20.76 -23.76 -13.44
N THR A 340 -20.15 -23.10 -14.43
CA THR A 340 -19.52 -21.79 -14.23
C THR A 340 -20.57 -20.75 -13.81
N VAL A 341 -21.70 -20.68 -14.51
CA VAL A 341 -22.76 -19.73 -14.18
C VAL A 341 -23.37 -20.06 -12.82
N ALA A 342 -23.65 -21.34 -12.52
CA ALA A 342 -24.24 -21.74 -11.24
C ALA A 342 -23.35 -21.39 -10.04
N LEU A 343 -22.06 -21.71 -10.11
CA LEU A 343 -21.11 -21.44 -9.03
C LEU A 343 -20.87 -19.94 -8.84
N PHE A 344 -20.52 -19.23 -9.92
CA PHE A 344 -20.09 -17.83 -9.83
C PHE A 344 -21.24 -16.81 -9.75
N SER A 345 -22.49 -17.27 -9.84
CA SER A 345 -23.66 -16.45 -9.51
C SER A 345 -24.01 -16.50 -8.01
N SER A 346 -23.49 -17.48 -7.26
CA SER A 346 -23.70 -17.55 -5.82
C SER A 346 -22.80 -16.56 -5.09
N LYS A 347 -23.41 -15.52 -4.52
CA LYS A 347 -22.69 -14.51 -3.72
C LYS A 347 -21.97 -15.13 -2.53
N GLU A 348 -22.53 -16.18 -1.93
CA GLU A 348 -21.94 -16.91 -0.80
C GLU A 348 -20.68 -17.67 -1.23
N PHE A 349 -20.78 -18.41 -2.34
CA PHE A 349 -19.63 -19.14 -2.89
C PHE A 349 -18.49 -18.21 -3.29
N VAL A 350 -18.80 -17.11 -3.98
CA VAL A 350 -17.77 -16.14 -4.40
C VAL A 350 -17.18 -15.41 -3.19
N ASN A 351 -18.00 -15.02 -2.20
CA ASN A 351 -17.49 -14.41 -0.97
C ASN A 351 -16.53 -15.35 -0.24
N TRP A 352 -16.91 -16.62 -0.05
CA TRP A 352 -16.03 -17.64 0.52
C TRP A 352 -14.74 -17.78 -0.29
N LEU A 353 -14.85 -17.90 -1.62
CA LEU A 353 -13.69 -18.08 -2.50
C LEU A 353 -12.72 -16.89 -2.45
N VAL A 354 -13.23 -15.66 -2.37
CA VAL A 354 -12.43 -14.43 -2.38
C VAL A 354 -11.89 -14.08 -1.00
N THR A 355 -12.58 -14.42 0.09
CA THR A 355 -12.23 -13.94 1.45
C THR A 355 -11.84 -15.04 2.45
N GLU A 356 -12.21 -16.30 2.23
CA GLU A 356 -12.05 -17.40 3.19
C GLU A 356 -11.34 -18.64 2.63
N SER A 357 -11.12 -18.71 1.31
CA SER A 357 -10.41 -19.82 0.67
C SER A 357 -9.04 -20.11 1.32
N PRO A 358 -8.58 -21.38 1.33
CA PRO A 358 -7.21 -21.70 1.74
C PRO A 358 -6.20 -20.86 0.96
N GLU A 359 -5.15 -20.37 1.62
CA GLU A 359 -4.16 -19.48 0.98
C GLU A 359 -4.83 -18.27 0.31
N ASN A 360 -5.84 -17.68 0.97
CA ASN A 360 -6.67 -16.60 0.42
C ASN A 360 -5.88 -15.42 -0.18
N PHE A 361 -4.72 -15.08 0.42
CA PHE A 361 -3.83 -14.04 -0.10
C PHE A 361 -3.38 -14.33 -1.54
N PHE A 362 -3.39 -15.59 -1.95
CA PHE A 362 -3.15 -16.02 -3.32
C PHE A 362 -4.47 -16.40 -4.03
N ILE A 363 -5.19 -17.42 -3.57
CA ILE A 363 -6.41 -17.93 -4.26
C ILE A 363 -7.49 -16.87 -4.33
N GLY A 364 -7.78 -16.18 -3.21
CA GLY A 364 -8.78 -15.12 -3.17
C GLY A 364 -8.45 -13.97 -4.13
N ARG A 365 -7.17 -13.58 -4.24
CA ARG A 365 -6.72 -12.55 -5.19
C ARG A 365 -6.94 -12.94 -6.65
N MET A 366 -6.88 -14.23 -6.99
CA MET A 366 -7.13 -14.73 -8.34
C MET A 366 -8.60 -14.55 -8.77
N PHE A 367 -9.51 -14.77 -7.83
CA PHE A 367 -10.96 -14.68 -8.04
C PHE A 367 -11.55 -13.33 -7.61
N ARG A 368 -10.71 -12.37 -7.20
CA ARG A 368 -11.16 -11.03 -6.78
C ARG A 368 -11.94 -10.29 -7.87
N THR A 369 -11.86 -10.68 -9.13
CA THR A 369 -12.65 -10.12 -10.24
C THR A 369 -13.27 -11.24 -11.06
N PRO A 370 -14.39 -11.02 -11.76
CA PRO A 370 -15.08 -12.04 -12.58
C PRO A 370 -14.35 -12.50 -13.86
N ARG A 371 -13.04 -12.25 -14.00
CA ARG A 371 -12.24 -12.57 -15.20
C ARG A 371 -12.19 -14.06 -15.53
N ILE A 372 -11.94 -14.92 -14.54
CA ILE A 372 -11.89 -16.38 -14.76
C ILE A 372 -13.26 -16.91 -15.24
N PRO A 373 -14.39 -16.63 -14.57
CA PRO A 373 -15.69 -17.06 -15.09
C PRO A 373 -16.05 -16.43 -16.44
N ALA A 374 -15.76 -15.15 -16.68
CA ALA A 374 -15.97 -14.52 -17.99
C ALA A 374 -15.19 -15.24 -19.11
N GLN A 375 -13.97 -15.71 -18.82
CA GLN A 375 -13.16 -16.50 -19.74
C GLN A 375 -13.80 -17.85 -20.07
N LEU A 376 -14.25 -18.59 -19.05
CA LEU A 376 -14.85 -19.91 -19.19
C LEU A 376 -16.23 -19.84 -19.87
N ILE A 377 -17.00 -18.77 -19.61
CA ILE A 377 -18.28 -18.50 -20.27
C ILE A 377 -18.05 -18.16 -21.73
N SER A 378 -17.19 -17.18 -22.04
CA SER A 378 -16.97 -16.73 -23.42
C SER A 378 -16.47 -17.84 -24.34
N ILE A 379 -15.59 -18.74 -23.87
CA ILE A 379 -15.16 -19.88 -24.69
C ILE A 379 -16.29 -20.90 -24.91
N SER A 380 -17.07 -21.18 -23.86
CA SER A 380 -18.15 -22.17 -23.94
C SER A 380 -19.27 -21.67 -24.84
N VAL A 381 -19.69 -20.42 -24.67
CA VAL A 381 -20.68 -19.75 -25.53
C VAL A 381 -20.17 -19.67 -26.97
N GLY A 382 -18.92 -19.26 -27.22
CA GLY A 382 -18.38 -19.17 -28.57
C GLY A 382 -18.40 -20.50 -29.33
N ILE A 383 -18.03 -21.60 -28.66
CA ILE A 383 -18.05 -22.94 -29.27
C ILE A 383 -19.47 -23.43 -29.52
N LEU A 384 -20.34 -23.35 -28.50
CA LEU A 384 -21.73 -23.80 -28.61
C LEU A 384 -22.50 -22.97 -29.66
N PHE A 385 -22.33 -21.65 -29.66
CA PHE A 385 -22.90 -20.75 -30.67
C PHE A 385 -22.49 -21.15 -32.09
N GLY A 386 -21.19 -21.38 -32.33
CA GLY A 386 -20.69 -21.79 -33.65
C GLY A 386 -21.32 -23.10 -34.14
N VAL A 387 -21.60 -24.04 -33.24
CA VAL A 387 -22.30 -25.29 -33.55
C VAL A 387 -23.79 -25.04 -33.83
N SER A 388 -24.48 -24.29 -32.97
CA SER A 388 -25.89 -23.92 -33.17
C SER A 388 -26.13 -23.26 -34.53
N VAL A 389 -25.32 -22.25 -34.85
CA VAL A 389 -25.43 -21.50 -36.11
C VAL A 389 -25.22 -22.42 -37.31
N ARG A 390 -24.24 -23.34 -37.24
CA ARG A 390 -24.03 -24.32 -38.31
C ARG A 390 -25.26 -25.17 -38.56
N GLU A 391 -25.88 -25.70 -37.51
CA GLU A 391 -27.10 -26.52 -37.64
C GLU A 391 -28.26 -25.72 -38.22
N ILE A 392 -28.41 -24.45 -37.81
CA ILE A 392 -29.43 -23.54 -38.34
C ILE A 392 -29.18 -23.32 -39.84
N LEU A 393 -27.97 -22.94 -40.23
CA LEU A 393 -27.61 -22.68 -41.63
C LEU A 393 -27.76 -23.94 -42.49
N GLU A 394 -27.36 -25.12 -41.98
CA GLU A 394 -27.50 -26.37 -42.71
C GLU A 394 -28.96 -26.75 -42.93
N ARG A 395 -29.84 -26.53 -41.94
CA ARG A 395 -31.29 -26.73 -42.09
C ARG A 395 -31.90 -25.77 -43.11
N ILE A 396 -31.52 -24.50 -43.09
CA ILE A 396 -32.02 -23.49 -44.06
C ILE A 396 -31.59 -23.83 -45.48
N LYS A 397 -30.37 -24.37 -45.66
CA LYS A 397 -29.84 -24.76 -46.98
C LYS A 397 -30.76 -25.73 -47.74
N HIS A 398 -31.55 -26.54 -47.03
CA HIS A 398 -32.48 -27.52 -47.61
C HIS A 398 -33.88 -26.95 -47.94
N ILE A 399 -34.15 -25.65 -47.69
CA ILE A 399 -35.44 -24.98 -47.96
C ILE A 399 -35.45 -24.37 -49.39
N LYS A 400 -36.62 -24.32 -50.06
CA LYS A 400 -36.80 -23.57 -51.34
C LYS A 400 -36.47 -22.08 -51.13
N ARG A 401 -35.69 -21.46 -52.04
CA ARG A 401 -35.12 -20.10 -51.91
C ARG A 401 -34.14 -19.93 -50.71
N SER A 402 -33.38 -20.97 -50.37
CA SER A 402 -32.45 -20.98 -49.23
C SER A 402 -31.38 -19.86 -49.25
N ASN A 403 -30.90 -19.41 -50.41
CA ASN A 403 -29.85 -18.39 -50.49
C ASN A 403 -30.24 -17.04 -49.86
N ALA A 404 -31.48 -16.59 -50.06
CA ALA A 404 -31.97 -15.34 -49.48
C ALA A 404 -32.13 -15.47 -47.95
N LEU A 405 -32.72 -16.57 -47.48
CA LEU A 405 -32.89 -16.86 -46.06
C LEU A 405 -31.54 -17.03 -45.33
N LEU A 406 -30.56 -17.68 -45.96
CA LEU A 406 -29.19 -17.81 -45.43
C LEU A 406 -28.56 -16.43 -45.26
N SER A 407 -28.66 -15.57 -46.28
CA SER A 407 -28.09 -14.22 -46.25
C SER A 407 -28.73 -13.36 -45.17
N ILE A 408 -30.07 -13.36 -45.07
CA ILE A 408 -30.82 -12.66 -44.02
C ILE A 408 -30.42 -13.15 -42.63
N THR A 409 -30.33 -14.47 -42.44
CA THR A 409 -29.95 -15.06 -41.14
C THR A 409 -28.53 -14.63 -40.74
N ILE A 410 -27.58 -14.67 -41.67
CA ILE A 410 -26.20 -14.24 -41.43
C ILE A 410 -26.16 -12.75 -41.08
N ILE A 411 -26.91 -11.91 -41.81
CA ILE A 411 -27.00 -10.47 -41.54
C ILE A 411 -27.59 -10.22 -40.14
N ILE A 412 -28.69 -10.88 -39.78
CA ILE A 412 -29.32 -10.74 -38.46
C ILE A 412 -28.35 -11.14 -37.35
N LEU A 413 -27.69 -12.30 -37.46
CA LEU A 413 -26.73 -12.76 -36.46
C LEU A 413 -25.53 -11.81 -36.34
N THR A 414 -25.01 -11.33 -37.47
CA THR A 414 -23.92 -10.36 -37.51
C THR A 414 -24.35 -9.05 -36.85
N SER A 415 -25.54 -8.55 -37.16
CA SER A 415 -26.13 -7.36 -36.55
C SER A 415 -26.33 -7.52 -35.04
N ILE A 416 -26.80 -8.68 -34.56
CA ILE A 416 -26.94 -8.95 -33.12
C ILE A 416 -25.57 -8.90 -32.42
N ILE A 417 -24.54 -9.51 -33.01
CA ILE A 417 -23.17 -9.47 -32.44
C ILE A 417 -22.65 -8.03 -32.41
N ILE A 418 -22.80 -7.29 -33.52
CA ILE A 418 -22.35 -5.90 -33.63
C ILE A 418 -23.11 -5.01 -32.65
N ILE A 419 -24.43 -5.13 -32.54
CA ILE A 419 -25.25 -4.29 -31.67
C ILE A 419 -25.08 -4.66 -30.19
N GLY A 420 -24.98 -5.95 -29.86
CA GLY A 420 -24.69 -6.40 -28.50
C GLY A 420 -23.33 -5.92 -27.99
N SER A 421 -22.40 -5.65 -28.91
CA SER A 421 -21.05 -5.14 -28.63
C SER A 421 -20.84 -3.74 -29.22
N PHE A 422 -21.93 -2.99 -29.44
CA PHE A 422 -21.94 -1.77 -30.25
C PHE A 422 -20.88 -0.72 -29.86
N PRO A 423 -20.59 -0.49 -28.55
CA PRO A 423 -19.55 0.45 -28.16
C PRO A 423 -18.16 0.13 -28.72
N PHE A 424 -17.85 -1.15 -28.98
CA PHE A 424 -16.60 -1.57 -29.61
C PHE A 424 -16.54 -1.15 -31.09
N PHE A 425 -17.62 -1.37 -31.86
CA PHE A 425 -17.65 -1.13 -33.31
C PHE A 425 -17.88 0.34 -33.70
N MET A 426 -18.61 1.11 -32.89
CA MET A 426 -19.00 2.45 -33.31
C MET A 426 -17.86 3.47 -33.22
N TYR A 427 -16.90 3.35 -32.30
CA TYR A 427 -16.04 4.51 -32.00
C TYR A 427 -14.58 4.26 -31.60
N GLY A 428 -14.07 3.04 -31.57
CA GLY A 428 -12.74 2.80 -31.00
C GLY A 428 -12.77 2.88 -29.47
N THR A 429 -13.25 3.98 -28.84
CA THR A 429 -14.03 4.00 -27.59
C THR A 429 -14.69 5.38 -27.33
N ILE A 430 -15.93 5.47 -26.83
CA ILE A 430 -16.43 6.63 -26.02
C ILE A 430 -16.15 6.34 -24.53
N ASN A 431 -15.03 5.67 -24.26
CA ASN A 431 -14.62 5.43 -22.89
C ASN A 431 -14.00 6.74 -22.41
N LYS A 432 -14.48 7.24 -21.28
CA LYS A 432 -13.90 8.39 -20.58
C LYS A 432 -12.40 8.22 -20.27
N TRP A 433 -11.85 7.02 -20.49
CA TRP A 433 -10.52 6.57 -20.11
C TRP A 433 -9.55 6.35 -21.30
N PHE A 434 -9.98 6.47 -22.55
CA PHE A 434 -9.09 6.34 -23.72
C PHE A 434 -9.31 7.53 -24.65
N VAL A 435 -8.62 8.63 -24.35
CA VAL A 435 -8.76 9.90 -25.07
C VAL A 435 -7.48 10.17 -25.86
N PRO A 436 -7.57 10.59 -27.13
CA PRO A 436 -6.41 11.10 -27.85
C PRO A 436 -5.83 12.32 -27.15
N PHE A 437 -4.50 12.47 -27.17
CA PHE A 437 -3.84 13.62 -26.55
C PHE A 437 -2.63 14.08 -27.37
N THR A 438 -2.20 15.32 -27.14
CA THR A 438 -0.94 15.85 -27.64
C THR A 438 0.03 16.03 -26.48
N ILE A 439 1.30 15.70 -26.70
CA ILE A 439 2.34 15.90 -25.69
C ILE A 439 2.73 17.39 -25.73
N PRO A 440 2.60 18.15 -24.64
CA PRO A 440 2.95 19.56 -24.63
C PRO A 440 4.47 19.78 -24.77
N GLN A 441 4.85 20.87 -25.44
CA GLN A 441 6.26 21.21 -25.65
C GLN A 441 7.02 21.36 -24.33
N GLY A 442 6.42 21.99 -23.31
CA GLY A 442 7.06 22.15 -22.01
C GLY A 442 7.38 20.82 -21.29
N TYR A 443 6.64 19.74 -21.57
CA TYR A 443 6.96 18.41 -21.05
C TYR A 443 8.14 17.76 -21.80
N ILE A 444 8.27 18.02 -23.10
CA ILE A 444 9.40 17.56 -23.91
C ILE A 444 10.68 18.24 -23.43
N GLU A 445 10.65 19.58 -23.31
CA GLU A 445 11.80 20.38 -22.87
C GLU A 445 12.39 19.92 -21.53
N VAL A 446 11.54 19.70 -20.51
CA VAL A 446 12.03 19.26 -19.19
C VAL A 446 12.65 17.86 -19.24
N ASN A 447 12.14 16.96 -20.09
CA ASN A 447 12.70 15.62 -20.23
C ASN A 447 14.00 15.61 -21.05
N ASP A 448 14.10 16.44 -22.08
CA ASP A 448 15.35 16.65 -22.84
C ASP A 448 16.43 17.27 -21.94
N PHE A 449 16.05 18.21 -21.06
CA PHE A 449 16.94 18.74 -20.04
C PHE A 449 17.41 17.66 -19.07
N LEU A 450 16.51 16.83 -18.54
CA LEU A 450 16.88 15.73 -17.65
C LEU A 450 17.79 14.72 -18.37
N ARG A 451 17.51 14.38 -19.62
CA ARG A 451 18.30 13.43 -20.42
C ARG A 451 19.74 13.92 -20.66
N SER A 452 19.92 15.23 -20.84
CA SER A 452 21.24 15.85 -21.11
C SER A 452 22.06 16.16 -19.86
N THR A 453 21.40 16.43 -18.73
CA THR A 453 22.05 17.07 -17.57
C THR A 453 22.02 16.24 -16.29
N ALA A 454 21.09 15.27 -16.17
CA ALA A 454 20.90 14.54 -14.92
C ALA A 454 21.56 13.15 -14.96
N GLU A 455 22.57 12.98 -14.10
CA GLU A 455 23.32 11.72 -13.96
C GLU A 455 22.69 10.72 -12.97
N ASP A 456 21.67 11.16 -12.22
CA ASP A 456 21.14 10.48 -11.03
C ASP A 456 19.61 10.52 -10.95
N ARG A 457 19.04 10.05 -9.83
CA ARG A 457 17.60 9.93 -9.66
C ARG A 457 16.88 11.26 -9.50
N ALA A 458 15.66 11.28 -10.00
CA ALA A 458 14.73 12.38 -9.86
C ALA A 458 13.36 11.93 -9.33
N ILE A 459 12.64 12.82 -8.65
CA ILE A 459 11.26 12.64 -8.25
C ILE A 459 10.39 13.71 -8.88
N TRP A 460 9.27 13.28 -9.46
CA TRP A 460 8.21 14.15 -9.96
C TRP A 460 7.13 14.36 -8.89
N PHE A 461 6.76 15.62 -8.65
CA PHE A 461 5.73 16.00 -7.71
C PHE A 461 4.73 16.99 -8.32
N PRO A 462 3.41 16.82 -8.11
CA PRO A 462 2.77 15.67 -7.46
C PRO A 462 2.88 14.40 -8.31
N LEU A 463 2.72 13.24 -7.68
CA LEU A 463 2.74 11.94 -8.35
C LEU A 463 1.58 11.76 -9.34
N SER A 464 0.52 12.57 -9.24
CA SER A 464 -0.64 12.52 -10.15
C SER A 464 -0.24 12.84 -11.59
N SER A 465 -0.90 12.17 -12.55
CA SER A 465 -0.68 12.43 -13.98
C SER A 465 -1.00 13.87 -14.38
N PRO A 466 -0.38 14.37 -15.47
CA PRO A 466 -0.67 15.70 -15.99
C PRO A 466 -2.13 15.84 -16.45
N ARG A 467 -2.64 17.08 -16.51
CA ARG A 467 -4.02 17.36 -16.97
C ARG A 467 -4.27 16.90 -18.40
N TRP A 468 -3.29 17.04 -19.28
CA TRP A 468 -3.36 16.59 -20.67
C TRP A 468 -3.24 15.07 -20.83
N TYR A 469 -2.73 14.36 -19.82
CA TYR A 469 -2.67 12.89 -19.76
C TYR A 469 -3.62 12.38 -18.68
N MET A 470 -4.94 12.52 -18.90
CA MET A 470 -5.90 12.03 -17.91
C MET A 470 -6.97 11.13 -18.49
N PRO A 471 -6.80 9.80 -18.38
CA PRO A 471 -7.94 8.90 -18.41
C PRO A 471 -8.73 9.07 -17.08
N LYS A 472 -10.06 9.17 -17.11
CA LYS A 472 -10.89 9.31 -15.88
C LYS A 472 -10.78 8.13 -14.88
N SER A 473 -9.91 7.16 -15.13
CA SER A 473 -9.47 6.13 -14.19
C SER A 473 -8.00 6.20 -13.83
N GLY A 474 -7.73 6.78 -12.67
CA GLY A 474 -6.66 6.27 -11.80
C GLY A 474 -5.22 6.31 -12.34
N GLY A 475 -4.92 6.97 -13.45
CA GLY A 475 -3.55 7.23 -13.89
C GLY A 475 -2.82 8.07 -12.84
N THR A 476 -2.14 7.41 -11.90
CA THR A 476 -1.43 8.04 -10.77
C THR A 476 0.09 7.94 -10.91
N TYR A 477 0.58 7.49 -12.07
CA TYR A 477 2.00 7.15 -12.26
C TYR A 477 2.59 7.57 -13.62
N PHE A 478 1.95 8.45 -14.41
CA PHE A 478 2.45 8.83 -15.72
C PHE A 478 3.91 9.30 -15.68
N TYR A 479 4.21 10.25 -14.77
CA TYR A 479 5.55 10.81 -14.61
C TYR A 479 6.59 9.77 -14.19
N ILE A 480 6.18 8.71 -13.50
CA ILE A 480 7.12 7.66 -13.06
C ILE A 480 7.55 6.78 -14.24
N TYR A 481 6.62 6.39 -15.10
CA TYR A 481 6.95 5.57 -16.27
C TYR A 481 7.59 6.38 -17.40
N ASN A 482 7.33 7.68 -17.45
CA ASN A 482 7.83 8.56 -18.49
C ASN A 482 8.85 9.57 -17.95
N SER A 483 9.56 9.20 -16.87
CA SER A 483 10.74 9.93 -16.41
C SER A 483 11.95 9.46 -17.21
N GLU A 484 12.63 10.37 -17.92
CA GLU A 484 13.82 10.03 -18.72
C GLU A 484 15.04 9.61 -17.90
N VAL A 485 15.05 9.99 -16.63
CA VAL A 485 16.06 9.61 -15.63
C VAL A 485 15.46 8.68 -14.59
N PRO A 486 16.30 7.87 -13.93
CA PRO A 486 15.86 6.97 -12.87
C PRO A 486 14.98 7.71 -11.84
N THR A 487 13.94 7.05 -11.37
CA THR A 487 13.00 7.57 -10.38
C THR A 487 12.63 6.48 -9.39
N ILE A 488 11.71 6.77 -8.47
CA ILE A 488 11.28 5.81 -7.45
C ILE A 488 9.84 5.39 -7.72
N TRP A 489 9.63 4.07 -7.73
CA TRP A 489 8.31 3.46 -7.81
C TRP A 489 7.56 3.63 -6.49
N PRO A 490 6.61 4.58 -6.37
CA PRO A 490 5.96 4.86 -5.10
C PRO A 490 5.02 3.73 -4.68
N SER A 491 4.52 2.92 -5.63
CA SER A 491 3.56 1.85 -5.36
C SER A 491 4.18 0.68 -4.58
N PHE A 492 5.48 0.70 -4.30
CA PHE A 492 6.02 0.00 -3.13
C PHE A 492 5.62 0.77 -1.88
N ASN A 493 4.34 0.73 -1.53
CA ASN A 493 3.83 0.61 -0.18
C ASN A 493 4.54 1.40 0.95
N ARG A 494 5.78 1.05 1.34
CA ARG A 494 6.61 1.84 2.27
C ARG A 494 6.90 3.25 1.74
N TRP A 495 7.20 3.36 0.45
CA TRP A 495 7.41 4.60 -0.27
C TRP A 495 6.15 5.46 -0.32
N VAL A 496 4.95 4.89 -0.45
CA VAL A 496 3.70 5.68 -0.34
C VAL A 496 3.66 6.40 1.01
N TYR A 497 3.86 5.65 2.10
CA TYR A 497 3.81 6.19 3.46
C TYR A 497 4.90 7.25 3.70
N PHE A 498 6.11 6.98 3.21
CA PHE A 498 7.24 7.90 3.30
C PHE A 498 7.06 9.17 2.45
N MET A 499 6.53 9.05 1.24
CA MET A 499 6.23 10.17 0.35
C MET A 499 5.09 11.03 0.90
N ASP A 500 4.16 10.43 1.65
CA ASP A 500 3.14 11.15 2.38
C ASP A 500 3.73 12.02 3.51
N PHE A 501 4.79 11.55 4.17
CA PHE A 501 5.56 12.32 5.16
C PHE A 501 6.45 13.39 4.51
N THR A 502 7.08 13.14 3.35
CA THR A 502 8.06 14.06 2.76
C THR A 502 7.46 15.08 1.79
N LEU A 503 6.59 14.64 0.86
CA LEU A 503 6.19 15.44 -0.31
C LEU A 503 4.68 15.72 -0.42
N SER A 504 3.79 14.98 0.27
CA SER A 504 2.32 15.14 0.11
C SER A 504 1.74 16.53 0.44
N SER A 505 0.60 16.88 -0.16
CA SER A 505 0.00 18.21 -0.05
C SER A 505 -0.72 18.52 1.29
N LYS A 506 -0.62 17.64 2.29
CA LYS A 506 -1.32 17.78 3.59
C LYS A 506 -0.35 18.07 4.74
N HIS A 507 0.32 17.03 5.25
CA HIS A 507 1.11 17.09 6.49
C HIS A 507 2.62 16.90 6.26
N SER A 508 3.08 17.07 5.02
CA SER A 508 4.45 16.75 4.65
C SER A 508 5.46 17.85 4.97
N LEU A 509 6.75 17.49 4.97
CA LEU A 509 7.87 18.44 5.09
C LEU A 509 7.80 19.54 4.04
N LEU A 510 7.54 19.18 2.78
CA LEU A 510 7.42 20.14 1.67
C LEU A 510 6.28 21.14 1.90
N ASN A 511 5.11 20.67 2.38
CA ASN A 511 3.97 21.56 2.62
C ASN A 511 4.18 22.47 3.84
N LYS A 512 4.97 22.02 4.82
CA LYS A 512 5.38 22.81 6.00
C LYS A 512 6.50 23.82 5.69
N GLY A 513 7.20 23.68 4.56
CA GLY A 513 8.35 24.51 4.21
C GLY A 513 9.64 24.12 4.96
N ASN A 514 9.71 22.89 5.50
CA ASN A 514 10.90 22.35 6.16
C ASN A 514 11.85 21.80 5.08
N THR A 515 12.53 22.70 4.37
CA THR A 515 13.33 22.39 3.19
C THR A 515 14.69 21.77 3.51
N ASP A 516 15.26 22.11 4.66
CA ASP A 516 16.56 21.59 5.12
C ASP A 516 16.49 20.09 5.43
N LEU A 517 15.52 19.65 6.23
CA LEU A 517 15.32 18.20 6.48
C LEU A 517 14.92 17.47 5.20
N LEU A 518 14.10 18.10 4.37
CA LEU A 518 13.69 17.50 3.11
C LEU A 518 14.89 17.26 2.20
N ALA A 519 15.79 18.23 2.06
CA ALA A 519 16.99 18.11 1.24
C ALA A 519 17.93 17.00 1.76
N ASP A 520 18.20 16.95 3.07
CA ASP A 520 19.02 15.89 3.67
C ASP A 520 18.42 14.50 3.42
N ILE A 521 17.12 14.33 3.69
CA ILE A 521 16.45 13.06 3.48
C ILE A 521 16.54 12.65 2.00
N LEU A 522 16.21 13.54 1.06
CA LEU A 522 16.24 13.26 -0.38
C LEU A 522 17.68 12.93 -0.85
N GLY A 523 18.67 13.67 -0.38
CA GLY A 523 20.09 13.44 -0.66
C GLY A 523 20.56 12.09 -0.14
N ASN A 524 20.21 11.72 1.09
CA ASN A 524 20.56 10.46 1.74
C ASN A 524 19.94 9.22 1.10
N ILE A 525 18.73 9.35 0.54
CA ILE A 525 18.10 8.28 -0.24
C ILE A 525 18.50 8.31 -1.71
N GLY A 526 19.42 9.20 -2.09
CA GLY A 526 20.07 9.31 -3.39
C GLY A 526 19.18 9.86 -4.49
N ILE A 527 18.38 10.89 -4.17
CA ILE A 527 17.62 11.71 -5.12
C ILE A 527 18.34 13.04 -5.28
N LYS A 528 18.71 13.39 -6.51
CA LYS A 528 19.39 14.66 -6.82
C LYS A 528 18.44 15.74 -7.34
N TYR A 529 17.30 15.35 -7.92
CA TYR A 529 16.41 16.29 -8.59
C TYR A 529 14.96 16.15 -8.10
N LEU A 530 14.34 17.27 -7.74
CA LEU A 530 12.93 17.38 -7.43
C LEU A 530 12.24 18.21 -8.53
N ILE A 531 11.35 17.57 -9.28
CA ILE A 531 10.57 18.22 -10.34
C ILE A 531 9.19 18.57 -9.80
N ILE A 532 8.86 19.86 -9.83
CA ILE A 532 7.55 20.39 -9.46
C ILE A 532 6.74 20.65 -10.74
N SER A 533 5.64 19.92 -10.92
CA SER A 533 4.73 20.00 -12.06
C SER A 533 3.46 20.76 -11.70
N ASN A 534 3.31 21.99 -12.20
CA ASN A 534 2.07 22.76 -12.05
C ASN A 534 0.94 22.31 -13.01
N ASP A 535 1.23 21.38 -13.92
CA ASP A 535 0.30 20.84 -14.91
C ASP A 535 -0.58 19.70 -14.36
N THR A 536 -1.04 19.81 -13.12
CA THR A 536 -1.79 18.74 -12.42
C THR A 536 -3.19 19.16 -12.01
N THR A 537 -4.09 18.20 -11.86
CA THR A 537 -5.49 18.46 -11.45
C THR A 537 -5.61 19.02 -10.04
N ARG A 538 -4.69 18.69 -9.14
CA ARG A 538 -4.52 19.37 -7.86
C ARG A 538 -3.62 20.57 -8.09
N LEU A 539 -4.14 21.78 -7.85
CA LEU A 539 -3.35 23.01 -7.91
C LEU A 539 -2.20 22.91 -6.91
N ILE A 540 -0.97 23.04 -7.39
CA ILE A 540 0.18 23.21 -6.50
C ILE A 540 -0.01 24.56 -5.81
N ASN A 541 0.13 24.54 -4.49
CA ASN A 541 0.10 25.76 -3.71
C ASN A 541 1.33 26.60 -4.08
N ARG A 542 1.13 27.84 -4.57
CA ARG A 542 2.22 28.79 -4.89
C ARG A 542 3.25 28.94 -3.75
N LYS A 543 2.84 28.66 -2.51
CA LYS A 543 3.71 28.60 -1.33
C LYS A 543 4.87 27.61 -1.46
N ILE A 544 4.67 26.45 -2.09
CA ILE A 544 5.72 25.40 -2.22
C ILE A 544 6.90 25.91 -3.03
N ILE A 545 6.63 26.52 -4.19
CA ILE A 545 7.66 27.15 -5.03
C ILE A 545 8.36 28.27 -4.24
N GLY A 546 7.59 29.05 -3.47
CA GLY A 546 8.14 30.09 -2.58
C GLY A 546 9.09 29.55 -1.50
N TYR A 547 8.83 28.37 -0.93
CA TYR A 547 9.72 27.74 0.05
C TYR A 547 11.01 27.24 -0.62
N LEU A 548 10.89 26.54 -1.76
CA LEU A 548 12.05 26.00 -2.47
C LEU A 548 12.97 27.11 -3.01
N ASN A 549 12.41 28.20 -3.54
CA ASN A 549 13.20 29.34 -4.02
C ASN A 549 13.94 30.10 -2.91
N LYS A 550 13.48 30.01 -1.65
CA LYS A 550 14.12 30.65 -0.50
C LYS A 550 15.09 29.73 0.24
N SER A 551 15.11 28.44 -0.09
CA SER A 551 15.96 27.44 0.57
C SER A 551 17.40 27.56 0.10
N GLU A 552 18.34 27.38 1.02
CA GLU A 552 19.77 27.27 0.70
C GLU A 552 20.17 25.85 0.28
N ASP A 553 19.26 24.87 0.40
CA ASP A 553 19.50 23.45 0.14
C ASP A 553 18.98 22.98 -1.23
N PHE A 554 18.17 23.82 -1.90
CA PHE A 554 17.62 23.58 -3.23
C PHE A 554 18.02 24.68 -4.19
N MET A 555 18.52 24.29 -5.36
CA MET A 555 18.86 25.22 -6.44
C MET A 555 17.94 25.00 -7.65
N LEU A 556 17.20 26.02 -8.07
CA LEU A 556 16.44 25.96 -9.32
C LEU A 556 17.42 25.96 -10.51
N ILE A 557 17.41 24.89 -11.31
CA ILE A 557 18.32 24.72 -12.46
C ILE A 557 17.63 24.73 -13.81
N PHE A 558 16.30 24.57 -13.83
CA PHE A 558 15.49 24.65 -15.04
C PHE A 558 14.05 25.03 -14.66
N ASN A 559 13.42 25.88 -15.46
CA ASN A 559 11.98 26.14 -15.38
C ASN A 559 11.38 26.47 -16.74
N ASN A 560 10.11 26.15 -16.91
CA ASN A 560 9.26 26.67 -17.97
C ASN A 560 7.86 27.00 -17.43
N SER A 561 6.87 27.19 -18.30
CA SER A 561 5.51 27.60 -17.89
C SER A 561 4.82 26.65 -16.91
N HIS A 562 5.22 25.37 -16.89
CA HIS A 562 4.54 24.32 -16.13
C HIS A 562 5.44 23.47 -15.23
N TYR A 563 6.75 23.44 -15.47
CA TYR A 563 7.69 22.56 -14.78
C TYR A 563 8.85 23.35 -14.16
N TYR A 564 9.26 22.95 -12.96
CA TYR A 564 10.42 23.51 -12.25
C TYR A 564 11.30 22.36 -11.77
N VAL A 565 12.60 22.40 -12.06
CA VAL A 565 13.56 21.37 -11.64
C VAL A 565 14.50 21.98 -10.62
N TYR A 566 14.43 21.46 -9.39
CA TYR A 566 15.33 21.83 -8.31
C TYR A 566 16.38 20.74 -8.12
N LYS A 567 17.65 21.13 -8.03
CA LYS A 567 18.76 20.29 -7.62
C LYS A 567 18.87 20.32 -6.10
N VAL A 568 18.96 19.14 -5.48
CA VAL A 568 19.29 18.97 -4.07
C VAL A 568 20.79 19.21 -3.90
N LEU A 569 21.18 20.15 -3.04
CA LEU A 569 22.59 20.52 -2.84
C LEU A 569 23.30 19.59 -1.84
N ASP A 570 22.55 19.00 -0.91
CA ASP A 570 23.07 17.96 -0.01
C ASP A 570 23.26 16.64 -0.77
N ASN A 571 24.49 16.39 -1.22
CA ASN A 571 24.80 15.30 -2.14
C ASN A 571 25.59 14.18 -1.44
N THR A 572 24.88 13.17 -0.96
CA THR A 572 25.50 11.96 -0.43
C THR A 572 25.71 10.91 -1.53
N SER A 573 26.80 10.14 -1.42
CA SER A 573 27.09 9.07 -2.37
C SER A 573 26.06 7.94 -2.24
N LYS A 574 25.71 7.32 -3.38
CA LYS A 574 24.78 6.17 -3.48
C LYS A 574 25.10 5.05 -2.49
N ILE A 575 26.38 4.83 -2.22
CA ILE A 575 26.91 3.91 -1.22
C ILE A 575 27.82 4.71 -0.31
N SER A 576 27.55 4.68 0.99
CA SER A 576 28.36 5.36 2.00
C SER A 576 28.44 4.54 3.29
N THR A 577 29.42 4.86 4.12
CA THR A 577 29.60 4.32 5.46
C THR A 577 29.14 5.35 6.46
N LYS A 578 28.17 5.01 7.30
CA LYS A 578 27.53 5.93 8.25
C LYS A 578 27.49 5.36 9.66
N SER A 579 27.37 6.22 10.67
CA SER A 579 26.98 5.77 12.01
C SER A 579 25.48 5.49 12.06
N ILE A 580 25.06 4.62 12.98
CA ILE A 580 23.65 4.27 13.15
C ILE A 580 23.08 5.01 14.35
N ILE A 581 22.03 5.78 14.10
CA ILE A 581 21.16 6.33 15.13
C ILE A 581 19.85 5.57 15.05
N VAL A 582 19.48 4.89 16.15
CA VAL A 582 18.19 4.19 16.22
C VAL A 582 17.19 5.11 16.93
N ILE A 583 16.07 5.40 16.27
CA ILE A 583 15.05 6.29 16.81
C ILE A 583 13.71 5.55 16.98
N GLY A 584 13.03 5.79 18.10
CA GLY A 584 11.65 5.36 18.33
C GLY A 584 10.64 6.46 18.03
N GLY A 585 9.37 6.08 17.84
CA GLY A 585 8.27 7.04 17.65
C GLY A 585 8.07 7.52 16.21
N GLY A 586 8.54 6.76 15.22
CA GLY A 586 8.27 7.00 13.80
C GLY A 586 9.04 8.16 13.17
N LEU A 587 8.67 8.51 11.93
CA LEU A 587 9.33 9.57 11.16
C LEU A 587 9.14 10.97 11.77
N LYS A 588 8.15 11.16 12.65
CA LYS A 588 7.97 12.45 13.33
C LYS A 588 9.10 12.76 14.31
N THR A 589 9.61 11.75 15.02
CA THR A 589 10.79 11.91 15.90
C THR A 589 12.02 12.37 15.12
N LEU A 590 12.18 11.92 13.87
CA LEU A 590 13.25 12.42 12.99
C LEU A 590 13.10 13.91 12.70
N GLU A 591 11.87 14.36 12.37
CA GLU A 591 11.57 15.78 12.17
C GLU A 591 11.88 16.62 13.42
N ASP A 592 11.54 16.10 14.61
CA ASP A 592 11.69 16.80 15.88
C ASP A 592 13.17 16.88 16.33
N LEU A 593 14.03 15.94 15.91
CA LEU A 593 15.47 15.92 16.22
C LEU A 593 16.34 16.67 15.22
N TRP A 594 15.82 16.93 14.02
CA TRP A 594 16.59 17.53 12.93
C TRP A 594 17.35 18.82 13.28
N PRO A 595 16.85 19.72 14.16
CA PRO A 595 17.58 20.92 14.56
C PRO A 595 18.99 20.67 15.12
N LEU A 596 19.30 19.44 15.57
CA LEU A 596 20.63 19.05 16.07
C LEU A 596 21.67 18.82 14.97
N LYS A 597 21.23 18.60 13.72
CA LYS A 597 22.04 18.23 12.55
C LYS A 597 22.89 16.96 12.78
N PHE A 598 22.64 15.90 12.02
CA PHE A 598 23.40 14.65 12.16
C PHE A 598 24.67 14.69 11.32
N SER A 599 25.84 14.82 11.94
CA SER A 599 27.11 14.70 11.21
C SER A 599 27.39 13.22 10.88
N ASN A 600 27.37 12.86 9.58
CA ASN A 600 27.71 11.52 9.09
C ASN A 600 26.88 10.34 9.68
N GLY A 601 25.68 10.63 10.20
CA GLY A 601 24.74 9.65 10.74
C GLY A 601 23.69 9.20 9.73
N CYS A 602 23.13 8.01 9.95
CA CYS A 602 21.91 7.54 9.32
C CYS A 602 20.92 7.02 10.35
N VAL A 603 19.64 7.09 10.01
CA VAL A 603 18.55 6.83 10.94
C VAL A 603 17.90 5.50 10.63
N VAL A 604 17.75 4.66 11.65
CA VAL A 604 16.99 3.42 11.59
C VAL A 604 15.82 3.51 12.57
N LEU A 605 14.62 3.19 12.10
CA LEU A 605 13.40 3.29 12.90
C LEU A 605 13.22 2.03 13.75
N LEU A 606 13.09 2.21 15.06
CA LEU A 606 12.89 1.14 16.04
C LEU A 606 11.54 0.44 15.86
N ASP A 607 10.56 1.15 15.34
CA ASP A 607 9.20 0.67 15.05
C ASP A 607 9.08 -0.05 13.69
N ASP A 608 10.19 -0.32 12.99
CA ASP A 608 10.25 -1.13 11.77
C ASP A 608 10.90 -2.52 12.02
N ASN A 609 10.91 -3.39 11.00
CA ASN A 609 11.44 -4.76 11.06
C ASN A 609 12.98 -4.74 11.00
N ILE A 610 13.61 -4.47 12.13
CA ILE A 610 15.06 -4.33 12.23
C ILE A 610 15.72 -5.57 12.85
N ASN A 611 16.97 -5.82 12.47
CA ASN A 611 17.76 -6.89 13.07
C ASN A 611 18.23 -6.48 14.47
N LYS A 612 18.12 -7.38 15.46
CA LYS A 612 18.66 -7.19 16.83
C LYS A 612 20.11 -6.70 16.87
N ASN A 613 20.93 -7.02 15.87
CA ASN A 613 22.30 -6.54 15.76
C ASN A 613 22.39 -5.02 15.57
N VAL A 614 21.43 -4.40 14.88
CA VAL A 614 21.38 -2.93 14.73
C VAL A 614 21.25 -2.27 16.09
N ILE A 615 20.33 -2.77 16.93
CA ILE A 615 20.15 -2.29 18.31
C ILE A 615 21.40 -2.60 19.14
N ARG A 616 22.03 -3.75 18.95
CA ARG A 616 23.22 -4.15 19.72
C ARG A 616 24.40 -3.21 19.50
N TYR A 617 24.62 -2.78 18.27
CA TYR A 617 25.81 -2.03 17.89
C TYR A 617 25.57 -0.53 17.64
N SER A 618 24.33 -0.05 17.74
CA SER A 618 24.09 1.40 17.73
C SER A 618 24.68 2.07 18.97
N ASP A 619 25.40 3.16 18.79
CA ASP A 619 25.96 3.92 19.91
C ASP A 619 24.87 4.77 20.60
N THR A 620 23.96 5.33 19.79
CA THR A 620 22.91 6.26 20.23
C THR A 620 21.52 5.68 20.01
N LEU A 621 20.69 5.73 21.05
CA LEU A 621 19.27 5.41 21.04
C LEU A 621 18.46 6.67 21.33
N VAL A 622 17.52 7.02 20.48
CA VAL A 622 16.59 8.13 20.73
C VAL A 622 15.18 7.59 20.98
N LEU A 623 14.62 7.95 22.13
CA LEU A 623 13.37 7.41 22.63
C LEU A 623 12.42 8.55 22.98
N PRO A 624 11.19 8.58 22.47
CA PRO A 624 10.16 9.49 22.98
C PRO A 624 9.93 9.31 24.48
N PHE A 625 9.50 10.36 25.18
CA PHE A 625 9.24 10.33 26.64
C PHE A 625 8.27 9.22 27.09
N TYR A 626 7.35 8.81 26.21
CA TYR A 626 6.36 7.77 26.46
C TYR A 626 6.85 6.35 26.13
N SER A 627 8.12 6.20 25.74
CA SER A 627 8.70 4.90 25.37
C SER A 627 8.67 3.94 26.55
N HIS A 628 8.44 2.67 26.24
CA HIS A 628 8.43 1.58 27.19
C HIS A 628 9.53 0.59 26.84
N TYR A 629 10.01 -0.20 27.82
CA TYR A 629 10.98 -1.28 27.57
C TYR A 629 10.57 -2.25 26.45
N LEU A 630 9.27 -2.34 26.17
CA LEU A 630 8.72 -3.20 25.11
C LEU A 630 9.01 -2.71 23.70
N ASP A 631 9.25 -1.42 23.51
CA ASP A 631 9.64 -0.89 22.20
C ASP A 631 10.93 -1.53 21.68
N ILE A 632 11.78 -2.00 22.60
CA ILE A 632 13.03 -2.68 22.30
C ILE A 632 12.89 -4.19 22.48
N MET A 633 12.19 -4.64 23.52
CA MET A 633 12.01 -6.07 23.83
C MET A 633 11.32 -6.85 22.71
N VAL A 634 10.40 -6.23 21.97
CA VAL A 634 9.70 -6.87 20.86
C VAL A 634 10.64 -7.46 19.80
N HIS A 635 11.86 -6.93 19.67
CA HIS A 635 12.89 -7.41 18.74
C HIS A 635 13.70 -8.61 19.27
N PHE A 636 13.54 -8.95 20.55
CA PHE A 636 14.26 -10.03 21.23
C PHE A 636 13.36 -11.20 21.66
N ILE A 637 12.04 -11.01 21.71
CA ILE A 637 11.07 -12.05 22.10
C ILE A 637 10.71 -12.99 20.95
N ASN A 638 10.18 -14.16 21.29
CA ASN A 638 9.75 -15.13 20.31
C ASN A 638 8.53 -14.61 19.51
N ARG A 639 8.52 -14.87 18.21
CA ARG A 639 7.43 -14.46 17.30
C ARG A 639 6.10 -15.14 17.64
N ASN A 640 6.15 -16.33 18.25
CA ASN A 640 4.94 -17.06 18.65
C ASN A 640 4.20 -16.39 19.82
N ASP A 641 4.87 -15.49 20.56
CA ASP A 641 4.28 -14.76 21.67
C ASP A 641 3.65 -13.42 21.23
N ILE A 642 3.71 -13.12 19.93
CA ILE A 642 3.18 -11.89 19.32
C ILE A 642 1.94 -12.20 18.49
N TYR A 643 0.83 -11.56 18.85
CA TYR A 643 -0.51 -11.75 18.27
C TYR A 643 -0.96 -10.48 17.53
N PRO A 644 -0.75 -10.38 16.20
CA PRO A 644 -1.30 -9.30 15.38
C PRO A 644 -2.78 -9.54 15.09
N LEU A 645 -3.65 -8.63 15.54
CA LEU A 645 -5.11 -8.77 15.45
C LEU A 645 -5.63 -8.88 14.01
N THR A 646 -4.93 -8.24 13.07
CA THR A 646 -5.24 -8.22 11.64
C THR A 646 -5.27 -9.61 11.00
N ARG A 647 -4.58 -10.60 11.60
CA ARG A 647 -4.61 -12.00 11.15
C ARG A 647 -5.87 -12.76 11.57
N TYR A 648 -6.55 -12.29 12.62
CA TYR A 648 -7.73 -12.95 13.20
C TYR A 648 -9.04 -12.33 12.73
N ASN A 649 -9.05 -11.02 12.45
CA ASN A 649 -10.21 -10.34 11.88
C ASN A 649 -9.77 -9.33 10.81
N LYS A 650 -10.27 -9.52 9.57
CA LYS A 650 -9.90 -8.71 8.41
C LYS A 650 -10.72 -7.42 8.25
N GLU A 651 -11.88 -7.31 8.89
CA GLU A 651 -12.76 -6.14 8.74
C GLU A 651 -12.18 -4.89 9.43
N GLY A 652 -11.55 -5.08 10.59
CA GLY A 652 -10.82 -4.03 11.31
C GLY A 652 -9.37 -3.86 10.84
N ALA A 653 -8.87 -4.68 9.91
CA ALA A 653 -7.50 -4.53 9.45
C ALA A 653 -7.31 -3.22 8.66
N ARG A 654 -6.17 -2.56 8.90
CA ARG A 654 -5.66 -1.40 8.19
C ARG A 654 -4.16 -1.57 8.02
N TYR A 655 -3.62 -1.11 6.91
CA TYR A 655 -2.17 -1.19 6.67
C TYR A 655 -1.63 0.18 6.25
N PRO A 656 -0.40 0.57 6.69
CA PRO A 656 0.24 1.81 6.24
C PRO A 656 0.34 1.89 4.71
N THR A 657 0.34 0.72 4.08
CA THR A 657 0.80 0.60 2.72
C THR A 657 -0.19 -0.05 1.76
N ASP A 658 -1.39 -0.46 2.19
CA ASP A 658 -2.26 -1.30 1.35
C ASP A 658 -3.64 -0.68 1.10
N PRO A 659 -3.96 -0.28 -0.15
CA PRO A 659 -5.28 0.23 -0.47
C PRO A 659 -6.37 -0.83 -0.52
N HIS A 660 -6.05 -2.13 -0.65
CA HIS A 660 -7.03 -3.21 -0.77
C HIS A 660 -7.56 -3.73 0.58
N HIS A 661 -6.92 -3.35 1.69
CA HIS A 661 -7.25 -3.83 3.03
C HIS A 661 -7.50 -2.67 4.01
N GLY A 662 -7.85 -1.50 3.48
CA GLY A 662 -8.04 -0.26 4.24
C GLY A 662 -6.72 0.46 4.54
N MET A 663 -6.60 1.68 4.01
CA MET A 663 -5.40 2.48 4.24
C MET A 663 -5.39 3.03 5.67
N TRP A 664 -4.23 2.95 6.33
CA TRP A 664 -4.00 3.60 7.62
C TRP A 664 -4.06 5.12 7.52
N THR A 665 -3.47 5.72 6.48
CA THR A 665 -3.33 7.17 6.34
C THR A 665 -4.66 7.93 6.42
N PRO A 666 -5.75 7.52 5.73
CA PRO A 666 -7.06 8.16 5.91
C PRO A 666 -7.64 8.04 7.31
N TYR A 667 -7.37 6.95 8.03
CA TYR A 667 -7.83 6.77 9.40
C TYR A 667 -7.19 7.80 10.34
N VAL A 668 -5.91 8.13 10.13
CA VAL A 668 -5.15 9.08 10.97
C VAL A 668 -5.02 10.48 10.38
N SER A 669 -5.57 10.77 9.20
CA SER A 669 -5.26 12.01 8.46
C SER A 669 -5.66 13.30 9.18
N ASN A 670 -6.63 13.23 10.08
CA ASN A 670 -7.12 14.38 10.85
C ASN A 670 -6.48 14.44 12.25
N LEU A 671 -5.58 13.53 12.55
CA LEU A 671 -4.87 13.43 13.82
C LEU A 671 -3.42 13.88 13.64
N PRO A 672 -2.84 14.60 14.62
CA PRO A 672 -1.40 14.90 14.66
C PRO A 672 -0.64 13.61 15.01
N HIS A 673 -0.44 12.74 14.03
CA HIS A 673 0.16 11.42 14.20
C HIS A 673 1.67 11.40 13.94
N ARG A 674 2.35 10.41 14.51
CA ARG A 674 3.83 10.34 14.52
C ARG A 674 4.50 9.56 13.38
N TRP A 675 3.71 9.06 12.42
CA TRP A 675 4.20 8.25 11.30
C TRP A 675 4.92 6.96 11.71
N GLU A 676 4.35 6.24 12.69
CA GLU A 676 4.91 5.00 13.20
C GLU A 676 4.62 3.79 12.30
N TYR A 677 5.56 2.84 12.28
CA TYR A 677 5.49 1.57 11.58
C TYR A 677 4.96 0.43 12.50
N PRO A 678 4.37 -0.62 11.90
CA PRO A 678 3.74 -1.73 12.63
C PRO A 678 4.71 -2.82 13.13
N TYR A 679 6.02 -2.56 13.25
CA TYR A 679 7.13 -3.53 13.40
C TYR A 679 7.32 -4.50 12.23
N LYS A 680 6.23 -4.98 11.62
CA LYS A 680 6.24 -5.68 10.33
C LYS A 680 5.05 -5.28 9.51
N MET A 681 5.26 -5.16 8.20
CA MET A 681 4.22 -4.70 7.29
C MET A 681 2.99 -5.62 7.27
N ASP A 682 3.18 -6.92 7.47
CA ASP A 682 2.10 -7.90 7.53
C ASP A 682 1.36 -7.94 8.88
N TYR A 683 1.85 -7.24 9.92
CA TYR A 683 1.12 -7.06 11.18
C TYR A 683 0.05 -5.96 11.06
N GLY A 684 0.33 -4.89 10.32
CA GLY A 684 -0.61 -3.78 10.14
C GLY A 684 -1.12 -3.15 11.44
N PHE A 685 -2.28 -2.52 11.37
CA PHE A 685 -3.00 -1.92 12.48
C PHE A 685 -4.45 -2.38 12.47
N PHE A 686 -4.99 -2.72 13.63
CA PHE A 686 -6.38 -3.15 13.78
C PHE A 686 -7.22 -2.00 14.36
N THR A 687 -8.28 -1.59 13.67
CA THR A 687 -9.19 -0.51 14.06
C THR A 687 -10.57 -1.06 14.44
N PHE A 688 -11.22 -0.38 15.39
CA PHE A 688 -12.54 -0.76 15.90
C PHE A 688 -13.67 0.12 15.33
N ASP A 689 -13.45 0.76 14.18
CA ASP A 689 -14.46 1.58 13.48
C ASP A 689 -15.60 0.74 12.90
N LYS A 690 -15.32 -0.52 12.54
CA LYS A 690 -16.29 -1.47 11.98
C LYS A 690 -16.51 -2.70 12.86
N VAL A 691 -15.64 -2.94 13.84
CA VAL A 691 -15.66 -4.12 14.70
C VAL A 691 -15.78 -3.67 16.14
N LYS A 692 -16.79 -4.15 16.87
CA LYS A 692 -16.98 -3.84 18.30
C LYS A 692 -16.14 -4.74 19.21
N GLU A 693 -16.02 -6.01 18.86
CA GLU A 693 -15.38 -7.05 19.68
C GLU A 693 -14.58 -8.01 18.78
N VAL A 694 -13.41 -8.45 19.24
CA VAL A 694 -12.58 -9.45 18.56
C VAL A 694 -12.09 -10.51 19.55
N LYS A 695 -12.19 -11.78 19.14
CA LYS A 695 -11.76 -12.95 19.91
C LYS A 695 -10.55 -13.59 19.25
N ILE A 696 -9.49 -13.78 20.01
CA ILE A 696 -8.21 -14.30 19.55
C ILE A 696 -7.95 -15.63 20.25
N PRO A 697 -7.85 -16.75 19.51
CA PRO A 697 -7.40 -18.01 20.07
C PRO A 697 -5.89 -17.94 20.35
N ILE A 698 -5.51 -18.30 21.57
CA ILE A 698 -4.13 -18.30 22.07
C ILE A 698 -3.79 -19.74 22.45
N ASN A 699 -2.71 -20.28 21.89
CA ASN A 699 -2.20 -21.58 22.27
C ASN A 699 -1.05 -21.43 23.25
N ILE A 700 -1.25 -21.87 24.49
CA ILE A 700 -0.27 -21.77 25.57
C ILE A 700 0.53 -23.07 25.67
N PRO A 701 1.85 -23.04 25.46
CA PRO A 701 2.67 -24.25 25.39
C PRO A 701 2.93 -24.88 26.78
N THR A 702 3.00 -24.05 27.82
CA THR A 702 3.35 -24.46 29.19
C THR A 702 2.51 -23.73 30.21
N THR A 703 2.06 -24.44 31.25
CA THR A 703 1.35 -23.84 32.39
C THR A 703 2.30 -22.94 33.17
N SER A 704 2.08 -21.62 33.17
CA SER A 704 2.89 -20.65 33.91
C SER A 704 2.18 -19.31 34.06
N SER A 705 2.81 -18.36 34.76
CA SER A 705 2.38 -16.96 34.78
C SER A 705 2.84 -16.26 33.50
N TYR A 706 1.91 -15.59 32.81
CA TYR A 706 2.16 -14.80 31.61
C TYR A 706 1.85 -13.34 31.84
N ILE A 707 2.68 -12.45 31.30
CA ILE A 707 2.42 -11.02 31.27
C ILE A 707 1.91 -10.64 29.89
N THR A 708 0.71 -10.05 29.86
CA THR A 708 0.07 -9.59 28.63
C THR A 708 0.26 -8.09 28.46
N PHE A 709 0.70 -7.69 27.27
CA PHE A 709 0.85 -6.31 26.87
C PHE A 709 0.17 -6.05 25.53
N ALA A 710 -0.32 -4.83 25.33
CA ALA A 710 -0.89 -4.40 24.06
C ALA A 710 -0.23 -3.09 23.61
N ARG A 711 0.12 -2.99 22.34
CA ARG A 711 0.53 -1.71 21.72
C ARG A 711 -0.71 -1.01 21.20
N VAL A 712 -1.25 -0.11 22.01
CA VAL A 712 -2.54 0.59 21.76
C VAL A 712 -2.30 1.96 21.16
N PHE A 713 -3.17 2.37 20.24
CA PHE A 713 -3.16 3.71 19.65
C PHE A 713 -3.90 4.68 20.56
N LYS A 714 -3.17 5.64 21.13
CA LYS A 714 -3.73 6.72 21.93
C LYS A 714 -3.88 7.98 21.08
N ASN A 715 -5.03 8.65 21.18
CA ASN A 715 -5.32 9.89 20.44
C ASN A 715 -6.43 10.74 21.12
N ASN A 716 -6.67 11.95 20.65
CA ASN A 716 -7.67 12.89 21.19
C ASN A 716 -9.13 12.47 21.00
N GLU A 717 -9.41 11.63 20.00
CA GLU A 717 -10.70 10.97 19.76
C GLU A 717 -10.77 9.57 20.39
N GLY A 718 -9.75 9.16 21.17
CA GLY A 718 -9.69 7.87 21.84
C GLY A 718 -10.78 7.69 22.90
N GLY A 719 -11.04 6.44 23.26
CA GLY A 719 -12.00 6.06 24.29
C GLY A 719 -11.49 4.93 25.17
N LYS A 720 -12.21 3.80 25.22
CA LYS A 720 -11.88 2.69 26.14
C LYS A 720 -11.86 1.35 25.42
N LEU A 721 -10.83 0.55 25.72
CA LEU A 721 -10.68 -0.84 25.30
C LEU A 721 -10.77 -1.76 26.52
N LYS A 722 -11.56 -2.82 26.44
CA LYS A 722 -11.70 -3.83 27.48
C LYS A 722 -11.09 -5.14 27.01
N PHE A 723 -10.17 -5.68 27.79
CA PHE A 723 -9.47 -6.94 27.55
C PHE A 723 -9.95 -7.99 28.55
N ARG A 724 -10.19 -9.22 28.10
CA ARG A 724 -10.56 -10.36 28.95
C ARG A 724 -9.93 -11.65 28.40
N ILE A 725 -9.24 -12.41 29.24
CA ILE A 725 -8.72 -13.73 28.86
C ILE A 725 -9.60 -14.79 29.54
N ASP A 726 -10.26 -15.63 28.75
CA ASP A 726 -11.25 -16.61 29.21
C ASP A 726 -12.31 -15.99 30.15
N ASN A 727 -12.47 -16.59 31.34
CA ASN A 727 -13.36 -16.12 32.40
C ASN A 727 -12.61 -15.29 33.47
N PHE A 728 -11.33 -14.93 33.27
CA PHE A 728 -10.56 -14.11 34.20
C PHE A 728 -10.98 -12.62 34.14
N SER A 729 -10.45 -11.82 35.08
CA SER A 729 -10.79 -10.41 35.27
C SER A 729 -10.59 -9.56 34.01
N SER A 730 -11.55 -8.68 33.74
CA SER A 730 -11.46 -7.76 32.61
C SER A 730 -10.65 -6.52 32.96
N THR A 731 -9.68 -6.15 32.12
CA THR A 731 -8.92 -4.90 32.26
C THR A 731 -9.40 -3.86 31.26
N ILE A 732 -9.64 -2.63 31.72
CA ILE A 732 -10.03 -1.51 30.86
C ILE A 732 -8.85 -0.56 30.68
N ILE A 733 -8.48 -0.30 29.43
CA ILE A 733 -7.44 0.65 29.03
C ILE A 733 -8.08 1.88 28.41
N ASN A 734 -7.71 3.06 28.89
CA ASN A 734 -8.07 4.34 28.27
C ASN A 734 -7.07 4.71 27.17
N THR A 735 -7.59 5.04 25.98
CA THR A 735 -6.83 5.43 24.80
C THR A 735 -6.91 6.93 24.51
N ARG A 736 -7.65 7.71 25.30
CA ARG A 736 -7.74 9.17 25.12
C ARG A 736 -6.49 9.88 25.64
N VAL A 737 -5.88 10.72 24.82
CA VAL A 737 -4.79 11.65 25.17
C VAL A 737 -5.00 13.00 24.48
N ILE A 738 -4.51 14.10 25.05
CA ILE A 738 -4.83 15.45 24.55
C ILE A 738 -3.88 15.88 23.41
N ASP A 739 -2.64 15.39 23.39
CA ASP A 739 -1.56 15.97 22.57
C ASP A 739 -1.50 15.36 21.16
N ASP A 740 -0.67 14.33 20.96
CA ASP A 740 -0.42 13.68 19.68
C ASP A 740 -0.94 12.24 19.63
N ALA A 741 -1.24 11.79 18.41
CA ALA A 741 -1.76 10.45 18.16
C ALA A 741 -0.59 9.47 17.96
N ARG A 742 -0.46 8.51 18.88
CA ARG A 742 0.74 7.68 19.02
C ARG A 742 0.42 6.28 19.52
N PHE A 743 1.26 5.31 19.17
CA PHE A 743 1.22 3.97 19.76
C PHE A 743 2.00 3.94 21.06
N VAL A 744 1.42 3.31 22.08
CA VAL A 744 2.04 3.13 23.40
C VAL A 744 1.81 1.70 23.86
N TRP A 745 2.86 1.09 24.42
CA TRP A 745 2.73 -0.19 25.11
C TRP A 745 2.05 -0.02 26.47
N VAL A 746 1.00 -0.79 26.70
CA VAL A 746 0.30 -0.84 27.99
C VAL A 746 0.35 -2.27 28.54
N LYS A 747 0.58 -2.40 29.84
CA LYS A 747 0.40 -3.68 30.55
C LYS A 747 -1.11 -3.93 30.67
N VAL A 748 -1.58 -5.02 30.07
CA VAL A 748 -2.97 -5.47 30.19
C VAL A 748 -3.16 -6.21 31.51
N GLY A 749 -2.22 -7.07 31.88
CA GLY A 749 -2.32 -7.81 33.13
C GLY A 749 -1.30 -8.94 33.22
N GLU A 750 -1.28 -9.60 34.37
CA GLU A 750 -0.54 -10.84 34.61
C GLU A 750 -1.57 -11.92 34.91
N VAL A 751 -1.53 -13.02 34.16
CA VAL A 751 -2.53 -14.10 34.22
C VAL A 751 -1.81 -15.43 34.26
N ASN A 752 -2.24 -16.32 35.15
CA ASN A 752 -1.78 -17.70 35.16
C ASN A 752 -2.58 -18.48 34.13
N LEU A 753 -1.90 -18.99 33.10
CA LEU A 753 -2.52 -19.73 32.01
C LEU A 753 -2.02 -21.17 32.06
N ASN A 754 -2.95 -22.11 31.89
CA ASN A 754 -2.65 -23.53 31.78
C ASN A 754 -2.16 -23.86 30.37
N ARG A 755 -1.50 -25.00 30.17
CA ARG A 755 -1.21 -25.51 28.83
C ARG A 755 -2.52 -25.80 28.09
N GLY A 756 -2.70 -25.23 26.90
CA GLY A 756 -3.90 -25.46 26.09
C GLY A 756 -4.36 -24.23 25.30
N LEU A 757 -5.59 -24.32 24.77
CA LEU A 757 -6.23 -23.23 24.04
C LEU A 757 -6.97 -22.31 25.00
N HIS A 758 -6.67 -21.02 24.90
CA HIS A 758 -7.30 -19.91 25.62
C HIS A 758 -7.88 -18.91 24.63
N THR A 759 -8.79 -18.05 25.07
CA THR A 759 -9.39 -17.01 24.23
C THR A 759 -9.16 -15.63 24.86
N LEU A 760 -8.47 -14.75 24.15
CA LEU A 760 -8.40 -13.32 24.48
C LEU A 760 -9.50 -12.57 23.74
N ASN A 761 -10.36 -11.93 24.50
CA ASN A 761 -11.43 -11.08 24.05
C ASN A 761 -11.09 -9.61 24.21
N ILE A 762 -11.32 -8.81 23.17
CA ILE A 762 -11.03 -7.37 23.17
C ILE A 762 -12.25 -6.64 22.63
N GLU A 763 -12.80 -5.75 23.45
CA GLU A 763 -14.00 -4.98 23.16
C GLU A 763 -13.66 -3.47 23.14
N SER A 764 -14.10 -2.78 22.09
CA SER A 764 -14.03 -1.32 22.02
C SER A 764 -15.35 -0.72 22.51
N ILE A 765 -15.32 -0.17 23.72
CA ILE A 765 -16.50 0.41 24.37
C ILE A 765 -16.93 1.70 23.64
N ASN A 766 -15.97 2.59 23.38
CA ASN A 766 -16.20 3.85 22.65
C ASN A 766 -14.89 4.44 22.13
N GLY A 767 -15.02 5.48 21.31
CA GLY A 767 -13.90 6.27 20.78
C GLY A 767 -13.15 5.59 19.62
N LYS A 768 -12.21 6.33 19.06
CA LYS A 768 -11.41 5.94 17.90
C LYS A 768 -10.20 5.11 18.35
N ASN A 769 -10.41 3.80 18.49
CA ASN A 769 -9.40 2.87 19.00
C ASN A 769 -8.69 2.10 17.88
N ALA A 770 -7.39 1.88 18.06
CA ALA A 770 -6.62 0.94 17.26
C ALA A 770 -5.57 0.19 18.09
N ILE A 771 -5.15 -0.99 17.62
CA ILE A 771 -4.12 -1.83 18.22
C ILE A 771 -3.16 -2.30 17.11
N ASN A 772 -1.85 -2.27 17.35
CA ASN A 772 -0.87 -2.87 16.44
C ASN A 772 -0.72 -4.37 16.71
N ILE A 773 -0.21 -4.72 17.90
CA ILE A 773 0.05 -6.11 18.31
C ILE A 773 -0.20 -6.31 19.80
N ILE A 774 -0.38 -7.58 20.19
CA ILE A 774 -0.43 -8.03 21.58
C ILE A 774 0.74 -8.98 21.82
N ALA A 775 1.41 -8.83 22.97
CA ALA A 775 2.48 -9.71 23.40
C ALA A 775 2.05 -10.45 24.67
N ILE A 776 2.11 -11.78 24.65
CA ILE A 776 1.77 -12.63 25.80
C ILE A 776 3.02 -13.44 26.12
N ILE A 777 3.80 -12.95 27.09
CA ILE A 777 5.17 -13.43 27.32
C ILE A 777 5.21 -14.17 28.66
N PRO A 778 5.82 -15.36 28.75
CA PRO A 778 6.09 -16.00 30.03
C PRO A 778 6.84 -15.05 30.97
N LYS A 779 6.41 -14.95 32.23
CA LYS A 779 6.98 -14.00 33.19
C LYS A 779 8.49 -14.16 33.36
N GLU A 780 8.99 -15.39 33.40
CA GLU A 780 10.42 -15.67 33.50
C GLU A 780 11.20 -15.18 32.27
N GLU A 781 10.67 -15.42 31.07
CA GLU A 781 11.27 -14.95 29.81
C GLU A 781 11.27 -13.42 29.72
N TYR A 782 10.17 -12.78 30.14
CA TYR A 782 10.09 -11.33 30.25
C TYR A 782 11.18 -10.78 31.17
N LEU A 783 11.33 -11.32 32.39
CA LEU A 783 12.34 -10.88 33.36
C LEU A 783 13.77 -11.12 32.86
N LYS A 784 14.02 -12.27 32.22
CA LYS A 784 15.32 -12.59 31.61
C LYS A 784 15.66 -11.61 30.50
N THR A 785 14.71 -11.33 29.62
CA THR A 785 14.90 -10.42 28.48
C THR A 785 15.07 -8.98 28.95
N LYS A 786 14.31 -8.56 29.97
CA LYS A 786 14.47 -7.24 30.60
C LYS A 786 15.89 -7.05 31.14
N LYS A 787 16.41 -7.99 31.93
CA LYS A 787 17.80 -7.95 32.45
C LYS A 787 18.84 -7.89 31.34
N TYR A 788 18.62 -8.61 30.23
CA TYR A 788 19.50 -8.55 29.07
C TYR A 788 19.51 -7.16 28.41
N ILE A 789 18.34 -6.53 28.26
CA ILE A 789 18.21 -5.18 27.67
C ILE A 789 18.83 -4.12 28.57
N GLU A 790 18.65 -4.22 29.90
CA GLU A 790 19.29 -3.31 30.86
C GLU A 790 20.83 -3.35 30.74
N ARG A 791 21.40 -4.55 30.59
CA ARG A 791 22.84 -4.71 30.29
C ARG A 791 23.24 -4.17 28.92
N LEU A 792 22.35 -4.23 27.94
CA LEU A 792 22.62 -3.68 26.61
C LEU A 792 22.68 -2.14 26.63
N PHE A 793 21.84 -1.50 27.46
CA PHE A 793 21.80 -0.05 27.57
C PHE A 793 22.98 0.53 28.36
N SER A 794 23.61 -0.24 29.24
CA SER A 794 24.73 0.26 30.07
C SER A 794 25.82 0.95 29.23
N ASN A 795 26.04 0.49 28.00
CA ASN A 795 27.10 0.97 27.11
C ASN A 795 26.59 1.89 25.99
N LYS A 796 25.34 2.37 26.06
CA LYS A 796 24.73 3.22 25.03
C LYS A 796 24.44 4.61 25.56
N SER A 797 24.48 5.59 24.66
CA SER A 797 23.95 6.93 24.88
C SER A 797 22.45 6.92 24.59
N ILE A 798 21.64 7.33 25.56
CA ILE A 798 20.19 7.40 25.44
C ILE A 798 19.78 8.87 25.45
N ILE A 799 18.96 9.24 24.48
CA ILE A 799 18.34 10.56 24.37
C ILE A 799 16.84 10.37 24.50
N TYR A 800 16.23 11.08 25.43
CA TYR A 800 14.80 11.15 25.60
C TYR A 800 14.26 12.43 24.95
N GLU A 801 13.38 12.26 23.96
CA GLU A 801 12.64 13.37 23.33
C GLU A 801 11.44 13.75 24.20
N LEU A 802 11.52 14.91 24.85
CA LEU A 802 10.50 15.42 25.76
C LEU A 802 9.72 16.52 25.03
N LYS A 803 8.63 16.13 24.38
CA LYS A 803 7.77 17.10 23.71
C LYS A 803 6.90 17.82 24.73
N LEU A 804 7.10 19.13 24.85
CA LEU A 804 6.13 20.03 25.47
C LEU A 804 5.53 20.91 24.38
N ILE A 805 4.27 21.26 24.56
CA ILE A 805 3.46 21.92 23.55
C ILE A 805 4.12 23.27 23.20
N ASN A 806 4.29 23.57 21.90
CA ASN A 806 4.66 24.89 21.35
C ASN A 806 3.59 25.94 21.69
N SER A 807 3.42 26.23 22.98
CA SER A 807 2.55 27.27 23.49
C SER A 807 3.27 27.94 24.66
N SER A 808 3.11 29.26 24.75
CA SER A 808 3.55 30.04 25.89
C SER A 808 3.14 29.34 27.18
N LEU A 809 4.10 28.89 27.99
CA LEU A 809 3.82 28.16 29.22
C LEU A 809 3.21 29.14 30.22
N THR A 810 1.94 28.96 30.50
CA THR A 810 1.20 29.75 31.51
C THR A 810 1.05 29.01 32.83
N ARG A 811 1.46 27.73 32.90
CA ARG A 811 1.30 26.82 34.05
C ARG A 811 2.35 25.71 34.05
N GLU A 812 2.46 25.04 35.19
CA GLU A 812 3.23 23.81 35.37
C GLU A 812 2.70 22.69 34.45
N GLN A 813 3.59 22.10 33.65
CA GLN A 813 3.34 20.89 32.87
C GLN A 813 4.00 19.70 33.57
N LYS A 814 3.23 18.64 33.81
CA LYS A 814 3.72 17.38 34.42
C LYS A 814 3.65 16.23 33.44
N THR A 815 4.71 15.45 33.33
CA THR A 815 4.75 14.24 32.49
C THR A 815 5.60 13.15 33.14
N ALA A 816 5.12 11.92 33.12
CA ALA A 816 5.89 10.77 33.58
C ALA A 816 6.88 10.30 32.49
N ILE A 817 8.12 10.02 32.87
CA ILE A 817 9.18 9.50 32.00
C ILE A 817 9.73 8.21 32.61
N SER A 818 9.92 7.18 31.78
CA SER A 818 10.56 5.94 32.19
C SER A 818 12.05 5.95 31.85
N ILE A 819 12.90 6.08 32.88
CA ILE A 819 14.35 5.99 32.76
C ILE A 819 14.74 4.52 32.63
N MET A 820 15.47 4.21 31.55
CA MET A 820 15.76 2.83 31.14
C MET A 820 17.18 2.37 31.47
N LYS A 821 18.01 3.27 31.99
CA LYS A 821 19.42 3.00 32.33
C LYS A 821 19.82 3.79 33.56
N ASN A 822 20.57 3.17 34.46
CA ASN A 822 21.27 3.87 35.54
C ASN A 822 22.41 4.71 34.96
N GLY A 823 22.50 5.98 35.32
CA GLY A 823 23.59 6.82 34.84
C GLY A 823 23.45 8.28 35.19
N THR A 824 24.42 9.05 34.71
CA THR A 824 24.41 10.51 34.79
C THR A 824 23.64 11.07 33.61
N TYR A 825 22.79 12.06 33.87
CA TYR A 825 21.92 12.71 32.91
C TYR A 825 22.07 14.23 32.99
N ARG A 826 21.63 14.88 31.92
CA ARG A 826 21.56 16.33 31.81
C ARG A 826 20.36 16.73 30.97
N PHE A 827 19.75 17.87 31.29
CA PHE A 827 18.78 18.49 30.41
C PHE A 827 19.47 19.34 29.34
N ALA A 828 18.88 19.38 28.16
CA ALA A 828 19.12 20.38 27.13
C ALA A 828 17.79 21.04 26.76
N LEU A 829 17.67 22.34 26.96
CA LEU A 829 16.46 23.11 26.65
C LEU A 829 16.75 24.22 25.67
N LYS A 830 15.84 24.43 24.70
CA LYS A 830 15.84 25.57 23.79
C LYS A 830 14.52 26.32 23.92
N GLY A 831 14.57 27.64 23.87
CA GLY A 831 13.40 28.49 23.93
C GLY A 831 13.72 29.88 24.45
N SER A 832 12.70 30.63 24.86
CA SER A 832 12.83 31.96 25.45
C SER A 832 12.19 32.03 26.82
N GLY A 833 12.66 32.94 27.68
CA GLY A 833 12.11 33.17 29.01
C GLY A 833 12.76 32.33 30.09
N VAL A 834 12.13 32.28 31.27
CA VAL A 834 12.68 31.57 32.44
C VAL A 834 11.73 30.46 32.86
N VAL A 835 12.26 29.24 32.96
CA VAL A 835 11.49 28.06 33.38
C VAL A 835 12.21 27.34 34.51
N ARG A 836 11.44 26.67 35.37
CA ARG A 836 11.96 25.68 36.29
C ARG A 836 11.69 24.30 35.73
N VAL A 837 12.73 23.50 35.55
CA VAL A 837 12.64 22.10 35.14
C VAL A 837 13.01 21.20 36.31
N SER A 838 12.14 20.25 36.64
CA SER A 838 12.37 19.32 37.74
C SER A 838 12.10 17.88 37.31
N LEU A 839 12.88 16.94 37.85
CA LEU A 839 12.71 15.50 37.61
C LEU A 839 13.15 14.72 38.84
N GLY A 840 12.19 14.07 39.49
CA GLY A 840 12.43 13.47 40.81
C GLY A 840 12.81 14.54 41.84
N ASN A 841 13.95 14.37 42.50
CA ASN A 841 14.44 15.30 43.52
C ASN A 841 15.31 16.43 42.95
N TYR A 842 15.54 16.46 41.64
CA TYR A 842 16.38 17.47 41.00
C TYR A 842 15.50 18.58 40.44
N SER A 843 15.85 19.84 40.70
CA SER A 843 15.14 21.02 40.20
C SER A 843 16.14 22.11 39.82
N TYR A 844 15.99 22.67 38.62
CA TYR A 844 16.88 23.68 38.08
C TYR A 844 16.10 24.83 37.44
N VAL A 845 16.61 26.05 37.58
CA VAL A 845 16.08 27.23 36.90
C VAL A 845 16.89 27.47 35.62
N ALA A 846 16.21 27.43 34.48
CA ALA A 846 16.78 27.65 33.17
C ALA A 846 16.39 29.03 32.64
N ILE A 847 17.41 29.83 32.28
CA ILE A 847 17.25 31.09 31.56
C ILE A 847 17.50 30.78 30.09
N LEU A 848 16.45 30.82 29.29
CA LEU A 848 16.46 30.34 27.91
C LEU A 848 16.64 31.48 26.91
N ASN A 849 17.40 31.19 25.85
CA ASN A 849 17.59 32.06 24.71
C ASN A 849 17.38 31.25 23.42
N ASN A 850 16.56 31.74 22.50
CA ASN A 850 16.21 31.06 21.25
C ASN A 850 17.44 30.72 20.37
N SER A 851 18.58 31.38 20.59
CA SER A 851 19.81 31.14 19.83
C SER A 851 20.69 30.00 20.33
N ARG A 852 20.55 29.54 21.58
CA ARG A 852 21.47 28.55 22.20
C ARG A 852 20.74 27.57 23.11
N LEU A 853 21.23 26.32 23.18
CA LEU A 853 20.77 25.37 24.18
C LEU A 853 21.28 25.76 25.57
N TRP A 854 20.37 25.71 26.54
CA TRP A 854 20.72 25.73 27.96
C TRP A 854 20.91 24.29 28.45
N TYR A 855 21.95 24.05 29.26
CA TYR A 855 22.19 22.75 29.87
C TYR A 855 22.14 22.86 31.40
N SER A 856 21.44 21.92 32.04
CA SER A 856 21.41 21.83 33.51
C SER A 856 22.78 21.44 34.08
N PRO A 857 23.03 21.43 35.39
CA PRO A 857 24.08 20.61 35.97
C PRO A 857 23.87 19.11 35.67
N LEU A 858 24.93 18.30 35.84
CA LEU A 858 24.84 16.83 35.75
C LEU A 858 24.17 16.26 37.00
N PHE A 859 23.31 15.25 36.83
CA PHE A 859 22.65 14.56 37.94
C PHE A 859 22.45 13.07 37.67
N TYR A 860 22.43 12.26 38.73
CA TYR A 860 22.35 10.80 38.59
C TYR A 860 20.91 10.30 38.74
N LEU A 861 20.47 9.44 37.83
CA LEU A 861 19.19 8.76 37.89
C LEU A 861 19.38 7.24 37.88
N THR A 862 18.51 6.55 38.61
CA THR A 862 18.35 5.09 38.54
C THR A 862 17.22 4.73 37.58
N ILE A 863 17.15 3.47 37.16
CA ILE A 863 16.02 2.93 36.41
C ILE A 863 14.75 3.11 37.23
N GLY A 864 13.73 3.72 36.62
CA GLY A 864 12.48 4.01 37.29
C GLY A 864 11.62 4.99 36.52
N THR A 865 10.41 5.22 37.02
CA THR A 865 9.50 6.23 36.47
C THR A 865 9.61 7.50 37.31
N TYR A 866 9.86 8.63 36.65
CA TYR A 866 10.00 9.93 37.28
C TYR A 866 9.01 10.91 36.68
N ASN A 867 8.52 11.84 37.50
CA ASN A 867 7.68 12.94 37.01
C ASN A 867 8.59 14.10 36.62
N LEU A 868 8.62 14.42 35.32
CA LEU A 868 9.13 15.67 34.80
C LEU A 868 8.10 16.76 35.08
N THR A 869 8.53 17.86 35.68
CA THR A 869 7.75 19.07 35.79
C THR A 869 8.46 20.23 35.10
N ILE A 870 7.73 20.99 34.29
CA ILE A 870 8.23 22.25 33.75
C ILE A 870 7.27 23.37 34.09
N GLU A 871 7.76 24.34 34.85
CA GLU A 871 7.00 25.45 35.38
C GLU A 871 7.52 26.76 34.78
N ALA A 872 6.61 27.60 34.31
CA ALA A 872 6.93 28.95 33.89
C ALA A 872 7.18 29.84 35.11
N LEU A 873 8.33 30.50 35.18
CA LEU A 873 8.62 31.49 36.23
C LEU A 873 8.16 32.89 35.81
N SER A 874 6.98 33.00 35.19
CA SER A 874 6.32 34.26 34.88
C SER A 874 5.27 34.56 35.94
N SER A 875 5.35 35.72 36.60
CA SER A 875 4.37 36.12 37.62
C SER A 875 3.01 36.42 36.97
N ASN A 876 1.96 35.72 37.40
CA ASN A 876 0.58 36.16 37.17
C ASN A 876 0.40 37.53 37.84
N ILE A 877 -0.03 38.54 37.08
CA ILE A 877 -0.23 39.88 37.65
C ILE A 877 -1.55 39.99 38.41
N LEU A 878 -2.45 39.01 38.25
CA LEU A 878 -3.71 38.93 38.98
C LEU A 878 -3.48 38.37 40.39
N GLN A 879 -4.01 39.07 41.39
CA GLN A 879 -3.99 38.63 42.78
C GLN A 879 -5.03 37.54 43.04
N ASN A 880 -4.65 36.52 43.82
CA ASN A 880 -5.52 35.40 44.23
C ASN A 880 -6.33 34.78 43.06
N PRO A 881 -5.65 34.34 41.99
CA PRO A 881 -6.29 33.89 40.75
C PRO A 881 -7.07 32.58 40.86
N SER A 882 -6.81 31.81 41.91
CA SER A 882 -7.33 30.46 42.13
C SER A 882 -8.05 30.34 43.48
N PHE A 883 -8.33 31.47 44.14
CA PHE A 883 -9.18 31.54 45.34
C PHE A 883 -8.70 30.74 46.57
N GLU A 884 -7.43 30.32 46.58
CA GLU A 884 -6.80 29.63 47.71
C GLU A 884 -6.72 30.51 48.97
N ASN A 885 -6.67 31.83 48.79
CA ASN A 885 -6.75 32.80 49.89
C ASN A 885 -8.14 33.44 50.00
N GLY A 886 -9.17 32.60 49.84
CA GLY A 886 -10.58 33.00 49.84
C GLY A 886 -10.92 33.98 48.72
N THR A 887 -11.70 35.02 49.02
CA THR A 887 -12.07 36.06 48.05
C THR A 887 -11.20 37.31 48.14
N SER A 888 -10.04 37.23 48.81
CA SER A 888 -9.09 38.34 48.89
C SER A 888 -8.68 38.79 47.49
N GLY A 889 -8.66 40.10 47.21
CA GLY A 889 -8.40 40.64 45.88
C GLY A 889 -9.61 40.63 44.92
N TRP A 890 -10.79 40.20 45.37
CA TRP A 890 -12.03 40.19 44.59
C TRP A 890 -13.16 40.94 45.33
N SER A 891 -13.80 41.88 44.65
CA SER A 891 -14.95 42.64 45.15
C SER A 891 -16.26 42.00 44.69
N ILE A 892 -17.10 41.62 45.65
CA ILE A 892 -18.41 41.00 45.41
C ILE A 892 -19.49 42.05 45.70
N GLY A 893 -19.91 42.79 44.67
CA GLY A 893 -20.87 43.89 44.82
C GLY A 893 -22.35 43.49 44.75
N ASN A 894 -22.67 42.28 44.27
CA ASN A 894 -24.05 41.87 43.99
C ASN A 894 -24.59 40.83 44.98
N THR A 895 -25.35 41.27 45.98
CA THR A 895 -25.94 40.41 47.03
C THR A 895 -26.98 39.41 46.51
N LYS A 896 -27.45 39.54 45.26
CA LYS A 896 -28.40 38.60 44.64
C LYS A 896 -27.75 37.32 44.12
N PHE A 897 -26.42 37.23 44.18
CA PHE A 897 -25.64 36.04 43.85
C PHE A 897 -24.96 35.55 45.13
N ASN A 898 -25.20 34.29 45.48
CA ASN A 898 -24.54 33.66 46.62
C ASN A 898 -23.17 33.16 46.17
N VAL A 899 -22.11 33.78 46.69
CA VAL A 899 -20.72 33.46 46.39
C VAL A 899 -20.13 32.69 47.57
N SER A 900 -19.54 31.54 47.28
CA SER A 900 -18.93 30.64 48.27
C SER A 900 -17.71 29.96 47.67
N LEU A 901 -16.82 29.42 48.50
CA LEU A 901 -15.72 28.58 48.04
C LEU A 901 -16.19 27.12 48.00
N ASP A 902 -15.78 26.39 46.97
CA ASP A 902 -16.08 24.97 46.78
C ASP A 902 -14.79 24.18 46.72
N ASN A 903 -14.62 23.20 47.62
CA ASN A 903 -13.46 22.33 47.68
C ASN A 903 -13.71 20.95 47.05
N THR A 904 -14.89 20.73 46.44
CA THR A 904 -15.23 19.47 45.77
C THR A 904 -14.77 19.44 44.31
N THR A 905 -14.44 20.61 43.75
CA THR A 905 -14.04 20.76 42.35
C THR A 905 -13.19 22.02 42.18
N SER A 906 -11.98 21.87 41.65
CA SER A 906 -11.03 22.96 41.38
C SER A 906 -10.17 22.61 40.16
N ILE A 907 -9.50 23.62 39.60
CA ILE A 907 -8.52 23.55 38.53
C ILE A 907 -7.11 23.82 39.05
N ASP A 908 -6.97 24.75 39.98
CA ASP A 908 -5.68 25.16 40.52
C ASP A 908 -5.81 25.36 42.03
N GLY A 909 -5.17 24.51 42.83
CA GLY A 909 -5.33 24.51 44.28
C GLY A 909 -6.54 23.70 44.79
N ILE A 910 -6.94 23.95 46.04
CA ILE A 910 -7.97 23.22 46.79
C ILE A 910 -9.37 23.81 46.57
N TYR A 911 -9.47 25.12 46.38
CA TYR A 911 -10.74 25.84 46.34
C TYR A 911 -11.05 26.36 44.94
N SER A 912 -12.33 26.50 44.61
CA SER A 912 -12.80 27.29 43.47
C SER A 912 -13.91 28.24 43.90
N LEU A 913 -14.11 29.33 43.14
CA LEU A 913 -15.17 30.28 43.42
C LEU A 913 -16.50 29.76 42.84
N LYS A 914 -17.45 29.42 43.71
CA LYS A 914 -18.79 28.98 43.35
C LYS A 914 -19.78 30.12 43.49
N VAL A 915 -20.42 30.48 42.38
CA VAL A 915 -21.42 31.54 42.31
C VAL A 915 -22.77 30.95 41.96
N LYS A 916 -23.73 31.05 42.89
CA LYS A 916 -25.07 30.45 42.81
C LYS A 916 -26.14 31.54 42.76
N THR A 917 -27.14 31.39 41.89
CA THR A 917 -28.29 32.29 41.83
C THR A 917 -29.60 31.59 41.47
N ASN A 918 -30.71 32.18 41.92
CA ASN A 918 -32.08 31.81 41.54
C ASN A 918 -32.71 32.82 40.57
N ILE A 919 -31.96 33.82 40.13
CA ILE A 919 -32.48 34.85 39.23
C ILE A 919 -32.83 34.22 37.89
N THR A 920 -34.02 34.52 37.36
CA THR A 920 -34.48 34.10 36.02
C THR A 920 -34.45 35.25 35.02
N LYS A 921 -34.29 36.50 35.48
CA LYS A 921 -34.27 37.70 34.65
C LYS A 921 -33.06 37.67 33.69
N PRO A 922 -33.29 37.79 32.36
CA PRO A 922 -32.21 37.89 31.38
C PRO A 922 -31.23 39.02 31.66
N LEU A 923 -29.96 38.81 31.29
CA LEU A 923 -28.86 39.79 31.41
C LEU A 923 -28.54 40.18 32.87
N SER A 924 -28.80 39.29 33.82
CA SER A 924 -28.42 39.46 35.22
C SER A 924 -27.10 38.73 35.49
N TRP A 925 -26.02 39.49 35.75
CA TRP A 925 -24.69 38.93 36.05
C TRP A 925 -24.21 39.28 37.46
N SER A 926 -23.26 38.50 37.97
CA SER A 926 -22.73 38.66 39.32
C SER A 926 -21.81 39.88 39.51
N TRP A 927 -21.13 40.36 38.48
CA TRP A 927 -20.20 41.51 38.55
C TRP A 927 -19.17 41.38 39.69
N ILE A 928 -18.50 40.22 39.77
CA ILE A 928 -17.44 40.02 40.76
C ILE A 928 -16.15 40.55 40.15
N GLU A 929 -15.60 41.61 40.71
CA GLU A 929 -14.50 42.37 40.10
C GLU A 929 -13.17 42.05 40.78
N SER A 930 -12.11 41.83 40.01
CA SER A 930 -10.76 41.78 40.56
C SER A 930 -10.28 43.17 40.97
N VAL A 931 -9.27 43.21 41.85
CA VAL A 931 -8.44 44.41 42.00
C VAL A 931 -7.83 44.82 40.65
N ALA A 932 -7.63 46.13 40.49
CA ALA A 932 -7.03 46.69 39.28
C ALA A 932 -5.55 46.28 39.19
N MET A 933 -5.16 45.78 38.02
CA MET A 933 -3.79 45.38 37.70
C MET A 933 -3.16 46.43 36.78
N ASN A 934 -1.96 46.90 37.11
CA ASN A 934 -1.21 47.81 36.24
C ASN A 934 -0.75 47.08 34.97
N VAL A 935 -0.95 47.72 33.82
CA VAL A 935 -0.54 47.21 32.50
C VAL A 935 0.20 48.29 31.71
N THR A 936 1.03 47.85 30.77
CA THR A 936 1.75 48.76 29.87
C THR A 936 0.89 49.06 28.64
N PRO A 937 0.64 50.33 28.27
CA PRO A 937 0.00 50.70 27.02
C PRO A 937 0.73 50.11 25.79
N GLY A 938 -0.02 49.76 24.76
CA GLY A 938 0.50 49.16 23.52
C GLY A 938 0.93 47.68 23.63
N ARG A 939 1.10 47.15 24.85
CA ARG A 939 1.58 45.79 25.12
C ARG A 939 0.46 44.76 25.04
N GLU A 940 0.81 43.51 24.72
CA GLU A 940 -0.13 42.39 24.66
C GLU A 940 -0.07 41.52 25.93
N TYR A 941 -1.25 41.10 26.39
CA TYR A 941 -1.41 40.18 27.52
C TYR A 941 -2.26 38.98 27.10
N ILE A 942 -1.84 37.78 27.47
CA ILE A 942 -2.70 36.59 27.37
C ILE A 942 -3.50 36.46 28.66
N ILE A 943 -4.78 36.18 28.50
CA ILE A 943 -5.71 35.95 29.59
C ILE A 943 -6.23 34.53 29.45
N VAL A 944 -6.07 33.76 30.53
CA VAL A 944 -6.47 32.35 30.61
C VAL A 944 -7.50 32.23 31.71
N THR A 945 -8.66 31.65 31.42
CA THR A 945 -9.75 31.54 32.39
C THR A 945 -10.32 30.14 32.38
N HIS A 946 -10.78 29.65 33.52
CA HIS A 946 -11.52 28.39 33.59
C HIS A 946 -12.91 28.62 34.16
N MET A 947 -13.90 27.99 33.53
CA MET A 947 -15.28 28.08 33.95
C MET A 947 -15.97 26.73 33.85
N LYS A 948 -16.87 26.45 34.79
CA LYS A 948 -17.79 25.30 34.80
C LYS A 948 -19.18 25.84 35.12
N THR A 949 -20.24 25.28 34.52
CA THR A 949 -21.61 25.76 34.77
C THR A 949 -22.59 24.62 35.00
N TYR A 950 -23.67 24.93 35.73
CA TYR A 950 -24.85 24.09 35.89
C TYR A 950 -26.11 24.95 35.77
N ASN A 951 -27.01 24.57 34.85
CA ASN A 951 -28.30 25.23 34.62
C ASN A 951 -28.20 26.75 34.34
N VAL A 952 -27.16 27.20 33.62
CA VAL A 952 -26.89 28.62 33.39
C VAL A 952 -27.22 29.05 31.96
N ASN A 953 -27.93 30.17 31.81
CA ASN A 953 -28.33 30.68 30.50
C ASN A 953 -27.21 31.47 29.82
N GLY A 954 -26.27 32.08 30.55
CA GLY A 954 -25.07 32.67 29.93
C GLY A 954 -24.11 33.33 30.93
N SER A 955 -22.93 32.76 31.10
CA SER A 955 -21.81 33.33 31.87
C SER A 955 -20.72 33.84 30.94
N ASN A 956 -20.02 34.90 31.35
CA ASN A 956 -18.87 35.43 30.64
C ASN A 956 -17.83 35.99 31.61
N ILE A 957 -16.66 36.33 31.07
CA ILE A 957 -15.60 36.99 31.85
C ILE A 957 -15.13 38.22 31.07
N PRO A 958 -15.70 39.40 31.32
CA PRO A 958 -15.20 40.65 30.77
C PRO A 958 -13.83 41.03 31.31
N ILE A 959 -13.06 41.68 30.45
CA ILE A 959 -11.80 42.33 30.77
C ILE A 959 -11.99 43.80 30.48
N GLU A 960 -11.91 44.61 31.52
CA GLU A 960 -12.06 46.06 31.41
C GLU A 960 -10.71 46.75 31.50
N GLY A 961 -10.53 47.81 30.73
CA GLY A 961 -9.40 48.72 30.79
C GLY A 961 -9.83 50.06 31.37
N TYR A 962 -8.98 50.65 32.20
CA TYR A 962 -9.17 52.01 32.72
C TYR A 962 -8.59 53.01 31.72
N PHE A 963 -9.46 53.80 31.11
CA PHE A 963 -9.09 54.84 30.14
C PHE A 963 -8.83 56.16 30.89
N GLU A 964 -7.56 56.55 31.02
CA GLU A 964 -7.15 57.74 31.78
C GLU A 964 -7.82 59.02 31.24
N ASN A 965 -7.93 59.15 29.91
CA ASN A 965 -8.46 60.34 29.24
C ASN A 965 -9.88 60.75 29.69
N PHE A 966 -10.68 59.80 30.18
CA PHE A 966 -12.05 60.06 30.63
C PHE A 966 -12.35 59.48 32.03
N GLY A 967 -11.33 58.95 32.73
CA GLY A 967 -11.44 58.40 34.07
C GLY A 967 -12.41 57.24 34.23
N LYS A 968 -12.64 56.42 33.19
CA LYS A 968 -13.68 55.36 33.17
C LYS A 968 -13.13 53.99 32.79
N TRP A 969 -13.70 52.96 33.40
CA TRP A 969 -13.53 51.56 32.99
C TRP A 969 -14.40 51.26 31.75
N GLN A 970 -13.81 50.63 30.74
CA GLN A 970 -14.55 50.13 29.58
C GLN A 970 -14.08 48.72 29.22
N GLN A 971 -15.01 47.87 28.79
CA GLN A 971 -14.70 46.52 28.37
C GLN A 971 -13.83 46.50 27.10
N LEU A 972 -12.65 45.92 27.21
CA LEU A 972 -11.74 45.69 26.09
C LEU A 972 -12.11 44.40 25.35
N ARG A 973 -12.41 43.33 26.09
CA ARG A 973 -12.67 41.99 25.54
C ARG A 973 -13.47 41.13 26.54
N GLN A 974 -14.02 40.00 26.09
CA GLN A 974 -14.56 38.94 26.95
C GLN A 974 -13.85 37.60 26.67
N CYS A 975 -13.68 36.79 27.71
CA CYS A 975 -12.88 35.56 27.64
C CYS A 975 -13.30 34.55 28.72
N PRO A 976 -14.32 33.71 28.49
CA PRO A 976 -15.10 33.57 27.26
C PRO A 976 -16.11 34.69 27.02
N THR A 977 -16.54 34.83 25.77
CA THR A 977 -17.73 35.61 25.40
C THR A 977 -19.00 34.92 25.87
N GLY A 978 -19.97 35.68 26.38
CA GLY A 978 -21.25 35.14 26.82
C GLY A 978 -22.08 34.65 25.63
N ARG A 979 -22.49 33.38 25.65
CA ARG A 979 -23.47 32.83 24.71
C ARG A 979 -24.72 32.43 25.48
N THR A 980 -25.89 32.86 24.99
CA THR A 980 -27.17 32.47 25.58
C THR A 980 -27.45 30.98 25.31
N GLY A 981 -28.04 30.27 26.28
CA GLY A 981 -28.36 28.85 26.17
C GLY A 981 -27.20 27.87 26.42
N THR A 982 -26.09 28.30 27.04
CA THR A 982 -24.91 27.43 27.30
C THR A 982 -25.17 26.20 28.17
N GLY A 983 -26.16 26.26 29.07
CA GLY A 983 -26.57 25.13 29.90
C GLY A 983 -25.51 24.67 30.90
N THR A 984 -25.32 23.35 30.98
CA THR A 984 -24.42 22.68 31.93
C THR A 984 -23.22 22.12 31.17
N PHE A 985 -22.01 22.52 31.56
CA PHE A 985 -20.77 21.94 31.02
C PHE A 985 -19.69 21.86 32.10
N ASN A 986 -18.78 20.89 31.94
CA ASN A 986 -17.68 20.68 32.89
C ASN A 986 -16.55 21.70 32.66
N TRP A 987 -15.56 21.77 33.56
CA TRP A 987 -14.45 22.71 33.45
C TRP A 987 -13.90 22.85 32.03
N THR A 988 -13.91 24.07 31.52
CA THR A 988 -13.43 24.42 30.19
C THR A 988 -12.47 25.60 30.31
N GLU A 989 -11.30 25.48 29.66
CA GLU A 989 -10.31 26.55 29.56
C GLU A 989 -10.64 27.47 28.36
N TYR A 990 -10.47 28.77 28.56
CA TYR A 990 -10.54 29.77 27.50
C TYR A 990 -9.28 30.62 27.51
N ARG A 991 -8.80 30.97 26.31
CA ARG A 991 -7.62 31.82 26.10
C ARG A 991 -7.94 32.95 25.14
N CYS A 992 -7.44 34.14 25.45
CA CYS A 992 -7.55 35.31 24.60
C CYS A 992 -6.33 36.21 24.78
N ILE A 993 -5.98 36.94 23.72
CA ILE A 993 -4.92 37.95 23.75
C ILE A 993 -5.58 39.33 23.77
N VAL A 994 -5.19 40.19 24.69
CA VAL A 994 -5.67 41.57 24.78
C VAL A 994 -4.48 42.49 24.54
N LYS A 995 -4.52 43.25 23.44
CA LYS A 995 -3.60 44.38 23.22
C LYS A 995 -4.14 45.58 23.98
N ILE A 996 -3.34 46.12 24.89
CA ILE A 996 -3.73 47.26 25.72
C ILE A 996 -3.70 48.54 24.86
N PRO A 997 -4.79 49.31 24.76
CA PRO A 997 -4.80 50.59 24.07
C PRO A 997 -3.79 51.60 24.66
N GLU A 998 -3.30 52.54 23.86
CA GLU A 998 -2.28 53.53 24.26
C GLU A 998 -2.67 54.40 25.47
N ASN A 999 -3.97 54.53 25.75
CA ASN A 999 -4.52 55.34 26.84
C ASN A 999 -5.07 54.51 28.01
N VAL A 1000 -4.71 53.22 28.10
CA VAL A 1000 -5.11 52.31 29.18
C VAL A 1000 -3.91 51.90 30.02
N THR A 1001 -3.95 52.22 31.31
CA THR A 1001 -2.86 51.98 32.27
C THR A 1001 -3.16 50.84 33.25
N LYS A 1002 -4.44 50.46 33.38
CA LYS A 1002 -4.90 49.40 34.29
C LYS A 1002 -5.93 48.52 33.62
N ILE A 1003 -5.94 47.23 33.95
CA ILE A 1003 -7.04 46.32 33.61
C ILE A 1003 -7.62 45.67 34.86
N ARG A 1004 -8.84 45.15 34.75
CA ARG A 1004 -9.47 44.28 35.76
C ARG A 1004 -10.27 43.16 35.10
N ILE A 1005 -10.39 42.05 35.81
CA ILE A 1005 -11.18 40.89 35.38
C ILE A 1005 -12.52 40.93 36.09
N ILE A 1006 -13.61 40.68 35.35
CA ILE A 1006 -14.96 40.61 35.90
C ILE A 1006 -15.48 39.19 35.71
N LEU A 1007 -15.87 38.54 36.81
CA LEU A 1007 -16.50 37.22 36.78
C LEU A 1007 -18.01 37.40 36.81
N ASN A 1008 -18.62 37.08 35.68
CA ASN A 1008 -20.05 37.24 35.45
C ASN A 1008 -20.72 35.88 35.33
N ALA A 1009 -21.13 35.34 36.48
CA ALA A 1009 -22.04 34.21 36.54
C ALA A 1009 -23.41 34.61 36.00
N GLY A 1010 -23.96 33.79 35.11
CA GLY A 1010 -25.27 34.02 34.51
C GLY A 1010 -26.44 33.60 35.39
N TRP A 1011 -27.64 33.84 34.86
CA TRP A 1011 -28.92 33.52 35.47
C TRP A 1011 -29.43 32.12 35.07
N VAL A 1012 -30.54 31.70 35.69
CA VAL A 1012 -31.18 30.38 35.51
C VAL A 1012 -31.62 30.15 34.07
N LEU A 1013 -31.24 29.01 33.49
CA LEU A 1013 -31.69 28.56 32.17
C LEU A 1013 -33.08 27.90 32.24
N ASP A 1014 -33.26 26.91 33.10
CA ASP A 1014 -34.53 26.21 33.31
C ASP A 1014 -34.91 26.24 34.80
N PRO A 1015 -35.93 27.03 35.19
CA PRO A 1015 -36.38 27.12 36.59
C PRO A 1015 -36.72 25.76 37.22
N ARG A 1016 -37.07 24.74 36.42
CA ARG A 1016 -37.42 23.40 36.91
C ARG A 1016 -36.22 22.57 37.36
N LYS A 1017 -35.00 22.93 36.97
CA LYS A 1017 -33.75 22.20 37.28
C LYS A 1017 -33.00 22.74 38.49
N GLY A 1018 -33.57 23.75 39.15
CA GLY A 1018 -32.99 24.40 40.33
C GLY A 1018 -32.10 25.61 39.99
N PRO A 1019 -31.21 26.03 40.89
CA PRO A 1019 -30.39 27.24 40.75
C PRO A 1019 -29.41 27.16 39.57
N ALA A 1020 -29.04 28.33 39.04
CA ALA A 1020 -27.87 28.49 38.18
C ALA A 1020 -26.62 28.51 39.05
N ILE A 1021 -25.59 27.75 38.66
CA ILE A 1021 -24.30 27.73 39.35
C ILE A 1021 -23.17 27.89 38.32
N THR A 1022 -22.28 28.83 38.55
CA THR A 1022 -21.03 28.99 37.81
C THR A 1022 -19.86 28.84 38.76
N TRP A 1023 -18.87 28.04 38.39
CA TRP A 1023 -17.58 27.96 39.08
C TRP A 1023 -16.51 28.66 38.25
N PHE A 1024 -15.64 29.42 38.91
CA PHE A 1024 -14.47 30.06 38.33
C PHE A 1024 -13.22 29.62 39.10
N ASP A 1025 -12.14 29.37 38.36
CA ASP A 1025 -10.86 28.99 38.97
C ASP A 1025 -9.68 29.23 38.03
N GLY A 1026 -8.47 29.29 38.58
CA GLY A 1026 -7.20 29.35 37.86
C GLY A 1026 -7.14 30.43 36.78
N ILE A 1027 -7.34 31.69 37.15
CA ILE A 1027 -7.38 32.83 36.22
C ILE A 1027 -5.98 33.41 36.02
N GLY A 1028 -5.46 33.37 34.81
CA GLY A 1028 -4.14 33.87 34.46
C GLY A 1028 -4.18 35.17 33.68
N VAL A 1029 -3.37 36.16 34.08
CA VAL A 1029 -3.08 37.35 33.28
C VAL A 1029 -1.57 37.48 33.16
N TYR A 1030 -1.04 37.33 31.94
CA TYR A 1030 0.39 37.31 31.70
C TYR A 1030 0.78 38.20 30.52
N PRO A 1031 1.85 39.01 30.62
CA PRO A 1031 2.42 39.71 29.47
C PRO A 1031 2.96 38.70 28.46
N VAL A 1032 2.54 38.80 27.19
CA VAL A 1032 2.87 37.80 26.15
C VAL A 1032 4.39 37.66 25.97
N ASP A 1033 5.11 38.78 26.00
CA ASP A 1033 6.58 38.84 25.83
C ASP A 1033 7.37 38.33 27.04
N LYS A 1034 6.73 38.14 28.21
CA LYS A 1034 7.37 37.55 29.40
C LYS A 1034 7.08 36.07 29.58
N LEU A 1035 6.21 35.50 28.76
CA LEU A 1035 5.91 34.07 28.87
C LEU A 1035 7.05 33.24 28.29
N PRO A 1036 7.50 32.21 29.02
CA PRO A 1036 8.47 31.31 28.44
C PRO A 1036 7.85 30.51 27.29
N VAL A 1037 8.61 30.38 26.22
CA VAL A 1037 8.30 29.54 25.07
C VAL A 1037 9.37 28.47 25.04
N LEU A 1038 8.96 27.20 25.10
CA LEU A 1038 9.88 26.08 24.92
C LEU A 1038 9.77 25.60 23.48
N ASP A 1039 10.90 25.59 22.79
CA ASP A 1039 11.01 24.98 21.48
C ASP A 1039 11.29 23.48 21.62
N VAL A 1040 12.22 23.13 22.51
CA VAL A 1040 12.68 21.76 22.68
C VAL A 1040 13.11 21.48 24.11
N VAL A 1041 12.77 20.28 24.60
CA VAL A 1041 13.31 19.72 25.84
C VAL A 1041 13.85 18.32 25.58
N TRP A 1042 15.11 18.11 25.89
CA TRP A 1042 15.77 16.82 25.81
C TRP A 1042 16.38 16.44 27.16
N LEU A 1043 16.35 15.16 27.45
CA LEU A 1043 17.09 14.55 28.56
C LEU A 1043 18.00 13.50 27.97
N TYR A 1044 19.31 13.61 28.17
CA TYR A 1044 20.26 12.65 27.61
C TYR A 1044 21.22 12.12 28.67
N SER A 1045 21.66 10.88 28.47
CA SER A 1045 22.69 10.27 29.30
C SER A 1045 24.07 10.77 28.91
N VAL A 1046 24.90 11.07 29.91
CA VAL A 1046 26.25 11.61 29.75
C VAL A 1046 27.26 10.56 30.18
N ASN A 1047 28.22 10.24 29.30
CA ASN A 1047 29.31 9.32 29.61
C ASN A 1047 30.57 10.08 30.06
N THR A 1048 30.78 11.31 29.58
CA THR A 1048 31.91 12.17 30.01
C THR A 1048 31.45 13.58 30.40
N PRO A 1049 32.05 14.23 31.43
CA PRO A 1049 31.51 15.48 32.00
C PRO A 1049 31.39 16.68 31.03
N LYS A 1050 32.13 16.66 29.91
CA LYS A 1050 32.14 17.75 28.91
C LYS A 1050 31.27 17.46 27.68
N GLU A 1051 30.68 16.29 27.58
CA GLU A 1051 29.87 15.86 26.43
C GLU A 1051 28.58 16.67 26.34
N THR A 1052 28.36 17.32 25.20
CA THR A 1052 27.12 18.03 24.85
C THR A 1052 26.16 17.12 24.08
N LEU A 1053 24.93 17.59 23.85
CA LEU A 1053 23.95 16.82 23.09
C LEU A 1053 24.36 16.67 21.62
N GLU A 1054 24.95 17.72 21.04
CA GLU A 1054 25.48 17.72 19.69
C GLU A 1054 26.64 16.73 19.54
N ASP A 1055 27.49 16.59 20.56
CA ASP A 1055 28.61 15.62 20.57
C ASP A 1055 28.11 14.17 20.43
N LEU A 1056 26.88 13.86 20.89
CA LEU A 1056 26.28 12.52 20.73
C LEU A 1056 25.92 12.19 19.28
N PHE A 1057 25.84 13.21 18.42
CA PHE A 1057 25.59 13.09 16.98
C PHE A 1057 26.86 13.37 16.15
N ILE A 1058 28.00 13.60 16.82
CA ILE A 1058 29.31 13.70 16.20
C ILE A 1058 30.00 12.34 16.24
N VAL A 1059 30.26 11.79 15.05
CA VAL A 1059 30.92 10.49 14.93
C VAL A 1059 32.44 10.67 15.14
N ASN A 1060 32.93 10.21 16.29
CA ASN A 1060 34.36 10.20 16.58
C ASN A 1060 35.08 9.08 15.80
N GLY A 1061 35.58 9.43 14.62
CA GLY A 1061 36.37 8.58 13.75
C GLY A 1061 35.54 7.81 12.72
N ILE A 1062 36.05 7.71 11.49
CA ILE A 1062 35.38 7.02 10.39
C ILE A 1062 35.71 5.51 10.50
N PRO A 1063 34.76 4.63 10.87
CA PRO A 1063 35.05 3.21 11.11
C PRO A 1063 35.44 2.46 9.83
N ALA A 1064 34.97 2.97 8.68
CA ALA A 1064 35.30 2.43 7.37
C ALA A 1064 35.20 3.49 6.28
N THR A 1065 36.01 3.38 5.23
CA THR A 1065 36.01 4.28 4.07
C THR A 1065 35.73 3.49 2.81
N VAL A 1066 34.76 3.95 2.01
CA VAL A 1066 34.49 3.40 0.68
C VAL A 1066 35.58 3.92 -0.27
N LYS A 1067 36.49 3.05 -0.70
CA LYS A 1067 37.56 3.41 -1.64
C LYS A 1067 37.02 3.62 -3.04
N ASN A 1068 36.17 2.71 -3.50
CA ASN A 1068 35.42 2.84 -4.74
C ASN A 1068 34.21 1.90 -4.74
N TYR A 1069 33.26 2.18 -5.63
CA TYR A 1069 32.21 1.25 -5.97
C TYR A 1069 31.90 1.33 -7.46
N THR A 1070 31.45 0.21 -8.02
CA THR A 1070 31.07 0.10 -9.43
C THR A 1070 29.78 -0.70 -9.52
N ARG A 1071 28.79 -0.14 -10.22
CA ARG A 1071 27.61 -0.89 -10.65
C ARG A 1071 28.01 -1.78 -11.81
N ILE A 1072 28.03 -3.09 -11.61
CA ILE A 1072 28.29 -4.05 -12.70
C ILE A 1072 27.03 -4.20 -13.55
N ASN A 1073 25.87 -4.34 -12.91
CA ASN A 1073 24.55 -4.34 -13.53
C ASN A 1073 23.48 -3.94 -12.48
N PRO A 1074 22.19 -3.81 -12.82
CA PRO A 1074 21.13 -3.40 -11.89
C PRO A 1074 21.03 -4.23 -10.59
N THR A 1075 21.45 -5.49 -10.62
CA THR A 1075 21.32 -6.44 -9.49
C THR A 1075 22.65 -6.72 -8.78
N LEU A 1076 23.76 -6.11 -9.23
CA LEU A 1076 25.11 -6.45 -8.79
C LEU A 1076 26.00 -5.22 -8.70
N TRP A 1077 26.42 -4.92 -7.47
CA TRP A 1077 27.36 -3.85 -7.18
C TRP A 1077 28.58 -4.41 -6.48
N ARG A 1078 29.75 -3.91 -6.85
CA ARG A 1078 31.02 -4.22 -6.20
C ARG A 1078 31.50 -2.98 -5.47
N VAL A 1079 31.81 -3.14 -4.18
CA VAL A 1079 32.26 -2.06 -3.30
C VAL A 1079 33.58 -2.48 -2.68
N LYS A 1080 34.61 -1.63 -2.77
CA LYS A 1080 35.86 -1.82 -2.04
C LYS A 1080 35.87 -0.91 -0.84
N VAL A 1081 36.05 -1.50 0.33
CA VAL A 1081 36.02 -0.79 1.62
C VAL A 1081 37.30 -1.09 2.39
N TYR A 1082 37.83 -0.07 3.07
CA TYR A 1082 38.82 -0.28 4.12
C TYR A 1082 38.20 0.06 5.47
N ALA A 1083 38.17 -0.89 6.39
CA ALA A 1083 37.50 -0.77 7.68
C ALA A 1083 38.48 -1.00 8.84
N THR A 1084 38.51 -0.10 9.81
CA THR A 1084 39.29 -0.25 11.06
C THR A 1084 38.43 -0.85 12.17
N LYS A 1085 37.12 -0.68 12.10
CA LYS A 1085 36.11 -1.20 13.04
C LYS A 1085 34.90 -1.74 12.26
N PRO A 1086 34.06 -2.60 12.88
CA PRO A 1086 32.72 -2.90 12.37
C PRO A 1086 31.97 -1.61 12.00
N PHE A 1087 31.19 -1.65 10.93
CA PHE A 1087 30.59 -0.45 10.35
C PHE A 1087 29.26 -0.75 9.69
N PHE A 1088 28.51 0.33 9.45
CA PHE A 1088 27.25 0.27 8.73
C PHE A 1088 27.41 0.85 7.33
N LEU A 1089 27.05 0.03 6.33
CA LEU A 1089 27.08 0.40 4.92
C LEU A 1089 25.65 0.75 4.48
N THR A 1090 25.43 1.98 4.05
CA THR A 1090 24.17 2.38 3.41
C THR A 1090 24.24 2.12 1.91
N PHE A 1091 23.12 1.70 1.36
CA PHE A 1091 22.93 1.53 -0.07
C PHE A 1091 21.61 2.21 -0.42
N ALA A 1092 21.71 3.39 -1.03
CA ALA A 1092 20.57 4.23 -1.40
C ALA A 1092 19.79 3.63 -2.59
N GLU A 1093 19.56 2.32 -2.61
CA GLU A 1093 18.50 1.69 -3.38
C GLU A 1093 17.28 1.43 -2.50
N ALA A 1094 16.10 1.38 -3.11
CA ALA A 1094 14.85 1.05 -2.45
C ALA A 1094 14.98 -0.26 -1.66
N TYR A 1095 14.49 -0.22 -0.43
CA TYR A 1095 14.57 -1.33 0.51
C TYR A 1095 13.81 -2.54 -0.03
N ASP A 1096 14.49 -3.67 -0.10
CA ASP A 1096 13.90 -4.98 -0.35
C ASP A 1096 14.67 -6.02 0.48
N PRO A 1097 13.98 -6.88 1.26
CA PRO A 1097 14.64 -7.87 2.13
C PRO A 1097 15.48 -8.93 1.38
N LEU A 1098 15.39 -8.99 0.05
CA LEU A 1098 16.11 -9.93 -0.81
C LEU A 1098 17.44 -9.38 -1.36
N TRP A 1099 17.80 -8.12 -1.06
CA TRP A 1099 19.17 -7.66 -1.22
C TRP A 1099 20.11 -8.35 -0.22
N GLU A 1100 21.33 -8.68 -0.62
CA GLU A 1100 22.32 -9.33 0.24
C GLU A 1100 23.70 -8.70 0.04
N ALA A 1101 24.38 -8.40 1.14
CA ALA A 1101 25.80 -8.04 1.11
C ALA A 1101 26.65 -9.30 1.36
N ARG A 1102 27.43 -9.70 0.35
CA ARG A 1102 28.41 -10.80 0.42
C ARG A 1102 29.79 -10.19 0.67
N VAL A 1103 30.35 -10.40 1.85
CA VAL A 1103 31.61 -9.79 2.28
C VAL A 1103 32.76 -10.75 2.02
N TYR A 1104 33.75 -10.30 1.25
CA TYR A 1104 34.96 -11.04 0.94
C TYR A 1104 36.17 -10.39 1.59
N LYS A 1105 37.03 -11.23 2.17
CA LYS A 1105 38.34 -10.88 2.70
C LYS A 1105 39.37 -11.83 2.09
N ASP A 1106 40.43 -11.28 1.51
CA ASP A 1106 41.48 -12.04 0.80
C ASP A 1106 40.92 -13.03 -0.24
N GLY A 1107 39.87 -12.61 -0.96
CA GLY A 1107 39.19 -13.41 -1.99
C GLY A 1107 38.22 -14.48 -1.47
N LYS A 1108 38.13 -14.71 -0.16
CA LYS A 1108 37.21 -15.70 0.44
C LYS A 1108 35.96 -15.02 1.00
N LEU A 1109 34.79 -15.63 0.78
CA LEU A 1109 33.53 -15.19 1.37
C LEU A 1109 33.56 -15.46 2.87
N VAL A 1110 33.45 -14.41 3.69
CA VAL A 1110 33.53 -14.50 5.16
C VAL A 1110 32.19 -14.21 5.85
N GLU A 1111 31.31 -13.43 5.22
CA GLU A 1111 30.02 -13.04 5.82
C GLU A 1111 28.95 -12.80 4.74
N LYS A 1112 27.69 -13.11 5.07
CA LYS A 1112 26.51 -12.72 4.30
C LYS A 1112 25.56 -11.95 5.21
N VAL A 1113 25.20 -10.73 4.80
CA VAL A 1113 24.41 -9.81 5.62
C VAL A 1113 23.12 -9.45 4.91
N LYS A 1114 21.99 -9.57 5.64
CA LYS A 1114 20.66 -9.13 5.20
C LYS A 1114 20.48 -7.62 5.42
N PRO A 1115 19.65 -6.95 4.61
CA PRO A 1115 19.48 -5.52 4.70
C PRO A 1115 18.55 -5.17 5.87
N VAL A 1116 18.66 -3.94 6.33
CA VAL A 1116 17.71 -3.29 7.26
C VAL A 1116 17.19 -1.99 6.63
N PRO A 1117 15.95 -1.58 6.91
CA PRO A 1117 15.37 -0.38 6.34
C PRO A 1117 15.94 0.88 7.02
N VAL A 1118 16.75 1.65 6.29
CA VAL A 1118 17.26 2.96 6.72
C VAL A 1118 16.28 4.04 6.24
N TYR A 1119 15.95 4.99 7.11
CA TYR A 1119 14.83 5.94 6.95
C TYR A 1119 13.47 5.28 6.63
N GLY A 1120 13.35 3.96 6.83
CA GLY A 1120 12.18 3.16 6.45
C GLY A 1120 12.10 2.77 4.96
N VAL A 1121 13.03 3.21 4.10
CA VAL A 1121 12.87 3.12 2.62
C VAL A 1121 14.09 2.71 1.81
N ILE A 1122 15.32 2.77 2.34
CA ILE A 1122 16.53 2.30 1.62
C ILE A 1122 17.24 1.16 2.37
N ASN A 1123 18.20 0.51 1.72
CA ASN A 1123 18.93 -0.63 2.30
C ASN A 1123 20.12 -0.17 3.15
N GLY A 1124 20.33 -0.82 4.30
CA GLY A 1124 21.55 -0.72 5.09
C GLY A 1124 22.05 -2.09 5.54
N PHE A 1125 23.36 -2.25 5.69
CA PHE A 1125 24.00 -3.51 6.05
C PHE A 1125 25.00 -3.30 7.19
N TRP A 1126 24.84 -4.06 8.28
CA TRP A 1126 25.82 -4.11 9.35
C TRP A 1126 26.93 -5.10 9.02
N ILE A 1127 28.15 -4.62 8.83
CA ILE A 1127 29.32 -5.44 8.47
C ILE A 1127 30.24 -5.56 9.68
N ASN A 1128 30.47 -6.79 10.15
CA ASN A 1128 31.28 -7.02 11.35
C ASN A 1128 32.78 -7.21 11.04
N GLN A 1129 33.14 -7.30 9.76
CA GLN A 1129 34.51 -7.54 9.31
C GLN A 1129 35.34 -6.25 9.23
N THR A 1130 36.66 -6.38 9.41
CA THR A 1130 37.63 -5.29 9.31
C THR A 1130 38.78 -5.63 8.34
N GLY A 1131 39.52 -4.61 7.92
CA GLY A 1131 40.61 -4.67 6.94
C GLY A 1131 40.19 -4.21 5.55
N ASN A 1132 40.90 -4.67 4.52
CA ASN A 1132 40.50 -4.47 3.13
C ASN A 1132 39.42 -5.49 2.75
N LEU A 1133 38.21 -5.01 2.45
CA LEU A 1133 37.06 -5.83 2.13
C LEU A 1133 36.59 -5.56 0.71
N THR A 1134 36.15 -6.62 0.04
CA THR A 1134 35.34 -6.51 -1.18
C THR A 1134 33.93 -6.94 -0.84
N ILE A 1135 32.98 -6.02 -0.91
CA ILE A 1135 31.57 -6.29 -0.64
C ILE A 1135 30.84 -6.36 -1.98
N ILE A 1136 30.13 -7.46 -2.19
CA ILE A 1136 29.25 -7.65 -3.33
C ILE A 1136 27.82 -7.47 -2.85
N LEU A 1137 27.16 -6.39 -3.25
CA LEU A 1137 25.71 -6.22 -3.05
C LEU A 1137 25.00 -6.91 -4.20
N ARG A 1138 24.26 -7.98 -3.91
CA ARG A 1138 23.57 -8.82 -4.90
C ARG A 1138 22.09 -8.94 -4.55
N TYR A 1139 21.23 -8.76 -5.55
CA TYR A 1139 19.81 -9.07 -5.43
C TYR A 1139 19.60 -10.57 -5.65
N ILE A 1140 19.24 -11.31 -4.59
CA ILE A 1140 19.17 -12.79 -4.60
C ILE A 1140 18.29 -13.36 -5.72
N PRO A 1141 17.10 -12.80 -6.03
CA PRO A 1141 16.22 -13.33 -7.07
C PRO A 1141 16.86 -13.41 -8.45
N GLN A 1142 17.91 -12.62 -8.71
CA GLN A 1142 18.65 -12.69 -9.96
C GLN A 1142 19.34 -14.04 -10.15
N ASP A 1143 19.91 -14.62 -9.09
CA ASP A 1143 20.59 -15.92 -9.15
C ASP A 1143 19.58 -17.04 -9.48
N TRP A 1144 18.33 -16.90 -9.01
CA TRP A 1144 17.25 -17.83 -9.34
C TRP A 1144 16.76 -17.63 -10.78
N PHE A 1145 16.59 -16.38 -11.20
CA PHE A 1145 16.19 -16.03 -12.56
C PHE A 1145 17.17 -16.57 -13.61
N GLU A 1146 18.48 -16.37 -13.43
CA GLU A 1146 19.50 -16.84 -14.36
C GLU A 1146 19.43 -18.36 -14.56
N ARG A 1147 19.25 -19.13 -13.46
CA ARG A 1147 19.08 -20.59 -13.53
C ARG A 1147 17.75 -21.00 -14.16
N GLY A 1148 16.66 -20.34 -13.77
CA GLY A 1148 15.32 -20.60 -14.30
C GLY A 1148 15.24 -20.34 -15.81
N LEU A 1149 15.82 -19.24 -16.27
CA LEU A 1149 15.86 -18.87 -17.67
C LEU A 1149 16.63 -19.90 -18.51
N VAL A 1150 17.79 -20.38 -18.04
CA VAL A 1150 18.58 -21.41 -18.75
C VAL A 1150 17.76 -22.69 -18.92
N ILE A 1151 17.07 -23.14 -17.87
CA ILE A 1151 16.25 -24.36 -17.90
C ILE A 1151 15.05 -24.17 -18.84
N SER A 1152 14.34 -23.04 -18.75
CA SER A 1152 13.18 -22.75 -19.60
C SER A 1152 13.56 -22.58 -21.07
N ALA A 1153 14.65 -21.87 -21.37
CA ALA A 1153 15.14 -21.69 -22.74
C ALA A 1153 15.57 -23.02 -23.38
N THR A 1154 16.32 -23.84 -22.63
CA THR A 1154 16.74 -25.17 -23.08
C THR A 1154 15.51 -26.04 -23.38
N THR A 1155 14.52 -26.03 -22.49
CA THR A 1155 13.26 -26.78 -22.66
C THR A 1155 12.46 -26.30 -23.86
N PHE A 1156 12.37 -24.99 -24.06
CA PHE A 1156 11.68 -24.40 -25.21
C PHE A 1156 12.32 -24.82 -26.53
N ILE A 1157 13.66 -24.76 -26.62
CA ILE A 1157 14.40 -25.20 -27.81
C ILE A 1157 14.15 -26.68 -28.08
N PHE A 1158 14.27 -27.54 -27.06
CA PHE A 1158 13.97 -28.97 -27.22
C PHE A 1158 12.51 -29.22 -27.62
N SER A 1159 11.57 -28.42 -27.11
CA SER A 1159 10.15 -28.52 -27.48
C SER A 1159 9.91 -28.15 -28.94
N ILE A 1160 10.53 -27.09 -29.44
CA ILE A 1160 10.46 -26.70 -30.86
C ILE A 1160 11.09 -27.78 -31.74
N LEU A 1161 12.30 -28.24 -31.38
CA LEU A 1161 12.98 -29.30 -32.12
C LEU A 1161 12.15 -30.58 -32.15
N TYR A 1162 11.50 -30.93 -31.03
CA TYR A 1162 10.59 -32.06 -30.96
C TYR A 1162 9.36 -31.86 -31.87
N ILE A 1163 8.71 -30.69 -31.83
CA ILE A 1163 7.55 -30.40 -32.69
C ILE A 1163 7.94 -30.46 -34.17
N PHE A 1164 9.11 -29.94 -34.53
CA PHE A 1164 9.63 -29.99 -35.89
C PHE A 1164 9.97 -31.42 -36.32
N TYR A 1165 10.68 -32.17 -35.48
CA TYR A 1165 10.96 -33.59 -35.69
C TYR A 1165 9.67 -34.40 -35.89
N ASP A 1166 8.69 -34.21 -35.02
CA ASP A 1166 7.41 -34.91 -35.05
C ASP A 1166 6.65 -34.60 -36.35
N TRP A 1167 6.63 -33.33 -36.76
CA TRP A 1167 6.05 -32.91 -38.03
C TRP A 1167 6.74 -33.54 -39.26
N ARG A 1168 8.07 -33.65 -39.26
CA ARG A 1168 8.83 -34.30 -40.35
C ARG A 1168 8.68 -35.83 -40.32
N ARG A 1169 8.57 -36.42 -39.13
CA ARG A 1169 8.24 -37.83 -38.93
C ARG A 1169 6.88 -38.19 -39.54
N GLU A 1170 5.85 -37.39 -39.27
CA GLU A 1170 4.50 -37.57 -39.84
C GLU A 1170 4.50 -37.50 -41.38
N ARG A 1171 5.37 -36.66 -41.97
CA ARG A 1171 5.56 -36.58 -43.43
C ARG A 1171 6.39 -37.71 -44.02
N GLY A 1172 6.93 -38.58 -43.19
CA GLY A 1172 7.65 -39.77 -43.60
C GLY A 1172 9.09 -39.53 -44.05
N ASP A 1173 9.71 -38.43 -43.66
CA ASP A 1173 11.10 -38.13 -44.04
C ASP A 1173 12.08 -39.19 -43.51
N ARG A 1174 13.03 -39.61 -44.36
CA ARG A 1174 13.94 -40.74 -44.08
C ARG A 1174 14.76 -40.54 -42.81
N TRP A 1175 15.27 -39.34 -42.57
CA TRP A 1175 16.09 -39.04 -41.39
C TRP A 1175 15.27 -39.12 -40.09
N ALA A 1176 14.03 -38.62 -40.10
CA ALA A 1176 13.16 -38.63 -38.93
C ALA A 1176 12.73 -40.07 -38.58
N LYS A 1177 12.38 -40.89 -39.58
CA LYS A 1177 12.11 -42.33 -39.38
C LYS A 1177 13.34 -43.12 -38.90
N LYS A 1178 14.56 -42.73 -39.30
CA LYS A 1178 15.80 -43.33 -38.80
C LYS A 1178 16.00 -43.04 -37.31
N VAL A 1179 15.75 -41.79 -36.88
CA VAL A 1179 15.79 -41.39 -35.46
C VAL A 1179 14.74 -42.15 -34.63
N GLU A 1180 13.54 -42.37 -35.16
CA GLU A 1180 12.50 -43.19 -34.51
C GLU A 1180 12.96 -44.63 -34.28
N LYS A 1181 13.59 -45.28 -35.27
CA LYS A 1181 14.13 -46.64 -35.12
C LYS A 1181 15.24 -46.71 -34.06
N ILE A 1182 16.13 -45.71 -34.02
CA ILE A 1182 17.21 -45.63 -33.02
C ILE A 1182 16.65 -45.45 -31.60
N THR A 1183 15.66 -44.57 -31.45
CA THR A 1183 15.02 -44.31 -30.15
C THR A 1183 14.21 -45.51 -29.66
N GLN A 1184 13.51 -46.23 -30.55
CA GLN A 1184 12.84 -47.50 -30.20
C GLN A 1184 13.83 -48.57 -29.73
N LYS A 1185 14.95 -48.76 -30.43
CA LYS A 1185 16.01 -49.72 -30.04
C LYS A 1185 16.61 -49.36 -28.67
N SER A 1186 16.84 -48.06 -28.43
CA SER A 1186 17.36 -47.55 -27.16
C SER A 1186 16.35 -47.74 -26.02
N LYS A 1187 15.06 -47.49 -26.27
CA LYS A 1187 13.97 -47.72 -25.30
C LYS A 1187 13.85 -49.20 -24.92
N GLN A 1188 13.91 -50.11 -25.89
CA GLN A 1188 13.93 -51.55 -25.62
C GLN A 1188 15.13 -51.96 -24.77
N LYS A 1189 16.32 -51.42 -25.07
CA LYS A 1189 17.53 -51.64 -24.26
C LYS A 1189 17.37 -51.12 -22.83
N LEU A 1190 16.84 -49.92 -22.65
CA LEU A 1190 16.61 -49.32 -21.33
C LEU A 1190 15.59 -50.12 -20.50
N VAL A 1191 14.48 -50.55 -21.12
CA VAL A 1191 13.48 -51.42 -20.48
C VAL A 1191 14.08 -52.77 -20.08
N SER A 1192 14.96 -53.34 -20.91
CA SER A 1192 15.70 -54.57 -20.55
C SER A 1192 16.64 -54.36 -19.37
N ILE A 1193 17.31 -53.20 -19.29
CA ILE A 1193 18.23 -52.86 -18.18
C ILE A 1193 17.43 -52.66 -16.89
N ILE A 1194 16.36 -51.86 -16.93
CA ILE A 1194 15.49 -51.60 -15.77
C ILE A 1194 14.84 -52.88 -15.27
N SER A 1195 14.33 -53.73 -16.17
CA SER A 1195 13.77 -55.03 -15.78
C SER A 1195 14.84 -55.97 -15.20
N SER A 1196 16.09 -55.94 -15.69
CA SER A 1196 17.20 -56.69 -15.09
C SER A 1196 17.59 -56.17 -13.70
N MET A 1197 17.58 -54.84 -13.48
CA MET A 1197 17.82 -54.22 -12.18
C MET A 1197 16.71 -54.55 -11.20
N PHE A 1198 15.45 -54.49 -11.63
CA PHE A 1198 14.30 -54.89 -10.80
C PHE A 1198 14.39 -56.37 -10.41
N ARG A 1199 14.77 -57.26 -11.33
CA ARG A 1199 15.03 -58.69 -11.01
C ARG A 1199 16.18 -58.86 -10.01
N LYS A 1200 17.25 -58.05 -10.09
CA LYS A 1200 18.36 -58.07 -9.13
C LYS A 1200 17.97 -57.52 -7.75
N LEU A 1201 17.11 -56.50 -7.69
CA LEU A 1201 16.60 -55.91 -6.45
C LEU A 1201 15.59 -56.83 -5.75
N THR A 1202 14.67 -57.45 -6.48
CA THR A 1202 13.71 -58.42 -5.92
C THR A 1202 14.39 -59.73 -5.52
N GLY A 1203 15.50 -60.11 -6.18
CA GLY A 1203 16.34 -61.23 -5.76
C GLY A 1203 17.10 -61.00 -4.45
N ARG A 1204 17.34 -59.75 -4.03
CA ARG A 1204 17.96 -59.41 -2.74
C ARG A 1204 16.98 -59.26 -1.58
N PHE A 1205 15.70 -59.01 -1.85
CA PHE A 1205 14.63 -58.99 -0.84
C PHE A 1205 14.03 -60.38 -0.52
N LYS A 1206 14.49 -61.41 -1.23
CA LYS A 1206 14.09 -62.82 -1.04
C LYS A 1206 15.17 -63.66 -0.32
N ARG A 1207 16.19 -63.02 0.26
CA ARG A 1207 17.20 -63.65 1.12
C ARG A 1207 17.13 -63.08 2.52
#